data_AF-A0A661SAQ4-F1
#
_entry.id   AF-A0A661SAQ4-F1
#
_cell.length_a   1.000
_cell.length_b   1.000
_cell.length_c   1.000
_cell.angle_alpha   90.00
_cell.angle_beta   90.00
_cell.angle_gamma   90.00
#
_symmetry.space_group_name_H-M   'P 1'
#
loop_
_entity.id
_entity.type
_entity.pdbx_description
1 polymer ?
#
loop_
_entity_poly.entity_id
_entity_poly.type
_entity_poly.pdbx_seq_one_letter_code
_entity_poly.pdbx_strand_id
1 'polypeptide(L)'
;YQQQKLLLDKRTELHRFLIEKPLWIFVGGSVTKKPRKKDVSDVVDILLFLARFVKNREESVRYLDMLLSGRSGLHDAQGRELFAGAFTYLGQKGLNGESAFQDILTTLFNAAVPGALHVRQLKAKGEAEGEVALHIGENNEPFGVINVGDASGLCKLCEKHPDYLVVSDSEFSESLFRRVNTPDSSINVLIGSKKFSEGWSSWRVSTMGLMNIGKKEGSQIIQLFGRGVRLKGTDFCLKRSQRSVGLQAPEHIEKLETLNVFGIHADYMRQFKEYLEDEGLPANEDQIEFVLPVVKNLGKNTLKTIRLKEGVDFKKQGPRPILGPPDEMMKRNRIILDWYPKIQALASARGQGPPVSAVREEGSITESHLAFLDLDEIYFSLERFKSERAWYNLSIEKQLLGNLLIDTSWYVLYIPKEELEFRSFEQVRRWQEIAVTLLCKYCDRYYKLRKAEFEKDHLEYRSLSEDDDNFIDDYLFLIEQSRKDIVAKLEELKTIIENGELRNFEFQGLTAIMFGRHLYQPLIYVSSDLIEVKPVSLNEGEHDFVFDLQKFCTENRDFFKDKELYLLRNMTRGRGIGFFEAGNFYPDFILWLLVDGRQYINFVDPKGLRNLKGPDDPKVAFYKTIKTVEADLKEQDPSVTLNSFIISNTRLPEVTWWNGGMTKEEFEERHVFFQQEDKDTYIAKLLARALRLENELVSFQSR
;
A
#
# COMPACT_ATOMS: atom_id res chain seq x y z
N TYR A 1 19.82 -16.64 -8.90
CA TYR A 1 20.63 -17.42 -7.92
C TYR A 1 20.59 -16.81 -6.52
N GLN A 2 21.06 -15.57 -6.31
CA GLN A 2 21.12 -14.93 -4.98
C GLN A 2 19.81 -15.04 -4.18
N GLN A 3 18.66 -14.73 -4.80
CA GLN A 3 17.34 -14.84 -4.14
C GLN A 3 17.04 -16.28 -3.68
N GLN A 4 17.35 -17.31 -4.48
CA GLN A 4 17.16 -18.72 -4.07
C GLN A 4 18.07 -19.07 -2.88
N LYS A 5 19.34 -18.68 -2.96
CA LYS A 5 20.32 -18.97 -1.91
C LYS A 5 19.93 -18.30 -0.58
N LEU A 6 19.54 -17.02 -0.63
CA LEU A 6 19.09 -16.27 0.53
C LEU A 6 17.84 -16.90 1.18
N LEU A 7 16.85 -17.31 0.39
CA LEU A 7 15.66 -18.00 0.92
C LEU A 7 16.02 -19.33 1.58
N LEU A 8 16.92 -20.12 0.97
CA LEU A 8 17.37 -21.39 1.52
C LEU A 8 18.13 -21.21 2.84
N ASP A 9 19.05 -20.25 2.88
CA ASP A 9 19.89 -19.98 4.05
C ASP A 9 19.08 -19.43 5.23
N LYS A 10 18.03 -18.63 4.97
CA LYS A 10 17.24 -17.93 6.00
C LYS A 10 15.79 -18.43 6.14
N ARG A 11 15.49 -19.65 5.71
CA ARG A 11 14.11 -20.17 5.61
C ARG A 11 13.30 -20.02 6.91
N THR A 12 13.94 -20.27 8.06
CA THR A 12 13.30 -20.15 9.38
C THR A 12 12.99 -18.70 9.75
N GLU A 13 13.93 -17.78 9.52
CA GLU A 13 13.75 -16.34 9.79
C GLU A 13 12.68 -15.71 8.88
N LEU A 14 12.61 -16.18 7.63
CA LEU A 14 11.72 -15.65 6.60
C LEU A 14 10.29 -16.21 6.65
N HIS A 15 10.05 -17.28 7.43
CA HIS A 15 8.74 -17.94 7.49
C HIS A 15 7.58 -16.97 7.75
N ARG A 16 7.79 -15.98 8.62
CA ARG A 16 6.77 -14.98 8.98
C ARG A 16 6.42 -14.04 7.84
N PHE A 17 7.31 -13.83 6.88
CA PHE A 17 7.13 -12.90 5.76
C PHE A 17 6.46 -13.54 4.54
N LEU A 18 6.20 -14.86 4.61
CA LEU A 18 5.49 -15.62 3.57
C LEU A 18 6.12 -15.46 2.18
N ILE A 19 7.46 -15.35 2.14
CA ILE A 19 8.22 -15.28 0.89
C ILE A 19 8.17 -16.65 0.21
N GLU A 20 7.69 -16.65 -1.02
CA GLU A 20 7.61 -17.86 -1.84
C GLU A 20 8.95 -18.17 -2.52
N LYS A 21 9.14 -19.44 -2.90
CA LYS A 21 10.35 -19.87 -3.60
C LYS A 21 10.54 -19.07 -4.89
N PRO A 22 11.63 -18.31 -5.07
CA PRO A 22 11.89 -17.50 -6.27
C PRO A 22 11.70 -18.28 -7.57
N LEU A 23 11.14 -17.60 -8.57
CA LEU A 23 10.92 -18.12 -9.92
C LEU A 23 11.41 -17.09 -10.92
N TRP A 24 12.31 -17.53 -11.79
CA TRP A 24 12.81 -16.76 -12.91
C TRP A 24 11.93 -16.99 -14.12
N ILE A 25 11.27 -15.94 -14.59
CA ILE A 25 10.38 -16.03 -15.76
C ILE A 25 10.98 -15.30 -16.96
N PHE A 26 10.71 -15.82 -18.15
CA PHE A 26 10.92 -15.13 -19.40
C PHE A 26 9.59 -14.97 -20.14
N VAL A 27 9.27 -13.75 -20.55
CA VAL A 27 7.96 -13.38 -21.14
C VAL A 27 8.13 -12.57 -22.43
N GLY A 28 7.36 -12.91 -23.46
CA GLY A 28 7.21 -12.14 -24.72
C GLY A 28 5.98 -12.56 -25.50
N GLY A 29 5.47 -11.78 -26.48
CA GLY A 29 4.19 -12.14 -27.13
C GLY A 29 4.26 -13.05 -28.35
N SER A 30 5.46 -13.50 -28.75
CA SER A 30 5.61 -14.69 -29.61
C SER A 30 6.94 -15.39 -29.41
N VAL A 31 6.88 -16.73 -29.37
CA VAL A 31 8.06 -17.61 -29.22
C VAL A 31 8.64 -18.07 -30.56
N THR A 32 7.91 -17.92 -31.67
CA THR A 32 8.30 -18.48 -32.98
C THR A 32 8.37 -17.45 -34.11
N LYS A 33 8.21 -16.15 -33.82
CA LYS A 33 8.29 -15.10 -34.83
C LYS A 33 9.74 -14.99 -35.34
N LYS A 34 9.98 -15.28 -36.62
CA LYS A 34 11.29 -15.06 -37.26
C LYS A 34 11.68 -13.58 -37.15
N PRO A 35 12.85 -13.23 -36.59
CA PRO A 35 13.39 -11.89 -36.68
C PRO A 35 13.81 -11.56 -38.12
N ARG A 36 13.88 -10.26 -38.44
CA ARG A 36 14.42 -9.79 -39.72
C ARG A 36 15.91 -10.10 -39.78
N LYS A 37 16.31 -10.98 -40.71
CA LYS A 37 17.70 -11.36 -41.08
C LYS A 37 18.65 -11.63 -39.89
N LYS A 38 18.89 -12.93 -39.68
CA LYS A 38 20.01 -13.57 -38.96
C LYS A 38 19.89 -13.90 -37.46
N ASP A 39 18.75 -13.68 -36.82
CA ASP A 39 18.59 -14.05 -35.41
C ASP A 39 17.74 -15.31 -35.19
N VAL A 40 18.15 -16.06 -34.17
CA VAL A 40 17.52 -17.26 -33.62
C VAL A 40 16.24 -16.84 -32.86
N SER A 41 15.35 -17.76 -32.49
CA SER A 41 14.22 -17.38 -31.60
C SER A 41 14.78 -16.99 -30.23
N ASP A 42 14.30 -15.91 -29.62
CA ASP A 42 14.67 -15.46 -28.27
C ASP A 42 14.69 -16.60 -27.24
N VAL A 43 13.74 -17.54 -27.34
CA VAL A 43 13.68 -18.71 -26.46
C VAL A 43 14.87 -19.64 -26.70
N VAL A 44 15.24 -19.88 -27.95
CA VAL A 44 16.43 -20.68 -28.28
C VAL A 44 17.70 -19.93 -27.86
N ASP A 45 17.76 -18.59 -27.97
CA ASP A 45 18.90 -17.81 -27.45
C ASP A 45 19.04 -17.91 -25.93
N ILE A 46 17.93 -17.90 -25.19
CA ILE A 46 17.92 -18.17 -23.74
C ILE A 46 18.45 -19.59 -23.46
N LEU A 47 17.98 -20.60 -24.20
CA LEU A 47 18.45 -21.98 -24.03
C LEU A 47 19.94 -22.13 -24.34
N LEU A 48 20.43 -21.49 -25.41
CA LEU A 48 21.84 -21.47 -25.77
C LEU A 48 22.68 -20.73 -24.72
N PHE A 49 22.17 -19.64 -24.14
CA PHE A 49 22.82 -18.96 -23.01
C PHE A 49 22.97 -19.89 -21.81
N LEU A 50 21.89 -20.57 -21.40
CA LEU A 50 21.93 -21.52 -20.29
C LEU A 50 22.87 -22.71 -20.58
N ALA A 51 22.82 -23.26 -21.78
CA ALA A 51 23.70 -24.35 -22.20
C ALA A 51 25.18 -23.93 -22.23
N ARG A 52 25.49 -22.73 -22.74
CA ARG A 52 26.86 -22.17 -22.72
C ARG A 52 27.36 -21.97 -21.30
N PHE A 53 26.53 -21.44 -20.41
CA PHE A 53 26.90 -21.26 -19.01
C PHE A 53 27.32 -22.60 -18.39
N VAL A 54 26.53 -23.66 -18.57
CA VAL A 54 26.85 -24.98 -18.00
C VAL A 54 28.05 -25.65 -18.69
N LYS A 55 28.13 -25.56 -20.02
CA LYS A 55 29.17 -26.22 -20.81
C LYS A 55 30.55 -25.56 -20.65
N ASN A 56 30.60 -24.23 -20.63
CA ASN A 56 31.85 -23.46 -20.59
C ASN A 56 32.17 -23.06 -19.15
N ARG A 57 32.59 -24.02 -18.32
CA ARG A 57 32.88 -23.80 -16.89
C ARG A 57 33.90 -22.69 -16.65
N GLU A 58 35.07 -22.75 -17.30
CA GLU A 58 36.16 -21.78 -17.08
C GLU A 58 35.71 -20.34 -17.36
N GLU A 59 34.99 -20.14 -18.47
CA GLU A 59 34.47 -18.82 -18.83
C GLU A 59 33.40 -18.36 -17.84
N SER A 60 32.48 -19.24 -17.44
CA SER A 60 31.40 -18.93 -16.51
C SER A 60 31.93 -18.60 -15.11
N VAL A 61 32.90 -19.36 -14.61
CA VAL A 61 33.60 -19.09 -13.34
C VAL A 61 34.27 -17.71 -13.38
N ARG A 62 34.97 -17.39 -14.47
CA ARG A 62 35.58 -16.06 -14.64
C ARG A 62 34.56 -14.93 -14.61
N TYR A 63 33.42 -15.07 -15.30
CA TYR A 63 32.37 -14.05 -15.26
C TYR A 63 31.74 -13.92 -13.87
N LEU A 64 31.55 -15.02 -13.16
CA LEU A 64 31.05 -14.99 -11.79
C LEU A 64 32.03 -14.29 -10.84
N ASP A 65 33.34 -14.52 -10.97
CA ASP A 65 34.36 -13.79 -10.19
C ASP A 65 34.32 -12.29 -10.47
N MET A 66 34.16 -11.89 -11.73
CA MET A 66 34.02 -10.48 -12.12
C MET A 66 32.78 -9.84 -11.50
N LEU A 67 31.64 -10.53 -11.52
CA LEU A 67 30.39 -10.05 -10.92
C LEU A 67 30.46 -9.97 -9.39
N LEU A 68 31.00 -11.00 -8.73
CA LEU A 68 31.09 -11.07 -7.27
C LEU A 68 32.11 -10.08 -6.68
N SER A 69 33.16 -9.75 -7.44
CA SER A 69 34.14 -8.72 -7.06
C SER A 69 33.67 -7.27 -7.35
N GLY A 70 32.49 -7.09 -7.95
CA GLY A 70 31.97 -5.78 -8.34
C GLY A 70 32.74 -5.12 -9.49
N ARG A 71 33.52 -5.91 -10.25
CA ARG A 71 34.35 -5.49 -11.39
C ARG A 71 33.89 -6.21 -12.64
N SER A 72 32.61 -6.02 -12.95
CA SER A 72 31.95 -6.65 -14.09
C SER A 72 32.50 -6.19 -15.44
N GLY A 73 33.12 -5.01 -15.47
CA GLY A 73 33.53 -4.35 -16.71
C GLY A 73 32.35 -3.79 -17.50
N LEU A 74 31.15 -3.85 -16.95
CA LEU A 74 29.94 -3.23 -17.49
C LEU A 74 29.75 -1.90 -16.78
N HIS A 75 29.88 -0.82 -17.55
CA HIS A 75 29.78 0.53 -17.02
C HIS A 75 28.46 1.19 -17.44
N ASP A 76 27.93 2.01 -16.55
CA ASP A 76 26.83 2.91 -16.90
C ASP A 76 27.30 4.06 -17.80
N ALA A 77 26.37 4.93 -18.21
CA ALA A 77 26.68 6.09 -19.05
C ALA A 77 27.64 7.10 -18.38
N GLN A 78 27.89 6.96 -17.08
CA GLN A 78 28.77 7.78 -16.27
C GLN A 78 30.11 7.09 -15.97
N GLY A 79 30.36 5.88 -16.53
CA GLY A 79 31.59 5.13 -16.35
C GLY A 79 31.69 4.37 -15.01
N ARG A 80 30.59 4.24 -14.26
CA ARG A 80 30.54 3.50 -12.98
C ARG A 80 30.21 2.03 -13.23
N GLU A 81 30.78 1.13 -12.43
CA GLU A 81 30.46 -0.31 -12.47
C GLU A 81 28.99 -0.59 -12.16
N LEU A 82 28.26 -1.13 -13.13
CA LEU A 82 26.81 -1.34 -13.09
C LEU A 82 26.37 -2.30 -11.97
N PHE A 83 27.19 -3.31 -11.67
CA PHE A 83 26.91 -4.33 -10.66
C PHE A 83 27.68 -4.13 -9.36
N ALA A 84 28.29 -2.96 -9.15
CA ALA A 84 28.99 -2.66 -7.91
C ALA A 84 28.01 -2.75 -6.72
N GLY A 85 28.32 -3.63 -5.76
CA GLY A 85 27.47 -3.83 -4.58
C GLY A 85 26.15 -4.60 -4.82
N ALA A 86 25.83 -5.01 -6.05
CA ALA A 86 24.60 -5.73 -6.33
C ALA A 86 24.54 -7.11 -5.61
N PHE A 87 25.68 -7.79 -5.55
CA PHE A 87 25.79 -9.14 -5.00
C PHE A 87 26.32 -9.20 -3.55
N THR A 88 26.12 -8.15 -2.75
CA THR A 88 26.64 -8.04 -1.37
C THR A 88 26.39 -9.26 -0.49
N TYR A 89 25.19 -9.84 -0.52
CA TYR A 89 24.87 -11.05 0.23
C TYR A 89 25.78 -12.24 -0.14
N LEU A 90 26.05 -12.44 -1.43
CA LEU A 90 26.93 -13.52 -1.90
C LEU A 90 28.40 -13.23 -1.54
N GLY A 91 28.80 -11.97 -1.61
CA GLY A 91 30.12 -11.51 -1.17
C GLY A 91 30.36 -11.74 0.33
N GLN A 92 29.37 -11.46 1.18
CA GLN A 92 29.44 -11.73 2.63
C GLN A 92 29.58 -13.23 2.95
N LYS A 93 29.05 -14.11 2.09
CA LYS A 93 29.25 -15.57 2.20
C LYS A 93 30.64 -16.03 1.76
N GLY A 94 31.48 -15.13 1.23
CA GLY A 94 32.82 -15.46 0.75
C GLY A 94 32.82 -16.35 -0.49
N LEU A 95 31.73 -16.35 -1.26
CA LEU A 95 31.66 -17.12 -2.50
C LEU A 95 32.61 -16.53 -3.55
N ASN A 96 33.35 -17.42 -4.20
CA ASN A 96 34.11 -17.14 -5.43
C ASN A 96 33.40 -17.78 -6.63
N GLY A 97 33.89 -17.51 -7.85
CA GLY A 97 33.28 -17.98 -9.09
C GLY A 97 33.11 -19.50 -9.14
N GLU A 98 34.07 -20.26 -8.62
CA GLU A 98 34.04 -21.73 -8.61
C GLU A 98 32.92 -22.27 -7.71
N SER A 99 32.89 -21.81 -6.45
CA SER A 99 31.85 -22.18 -5.48
C SER A 99 30.46 -21.70 -5.92
N ALA A 100 30.36 -20.50 -6.48
CA ALA A 100 29.11 -19.96 -7.01
C ALA A 100 28.61 -20.76 -8.22
N PHE A 101 29.49 -21.17 -9.13
CA PHE A 101 29.13 -22.00 -10.28
C PHE A 101 28.53 -23.33 -9.84
N GLN A 102 29.21 -24.03 -8.91
CA GLN A 102 28.73 -25.30 -8.38
C GLN A 102 27.40 -25.16 -7.62
N ASP A 103 27.25 -24.09 -6.84
CA ASP A 103 25.99 -23.79 -6.15
C ASP A 103 24.86 -23.45 -7.13
N ILE A 104 25.14 -22.77 -8.26
CA ILE A 104 24.14 -22.49 -9.29
C ILE A 104 23.66 -23.79 -9.94
N LEU A 105 24.54 -24.73 -10.27
CA LEU A 105 24.15 -26.03 -10.83
C LEU A 105 23.17 -26.76 -9.91
N THR A 106 23.52 -26.83 -8.62
CA THR A 106 22.73 -27.56 -7.62
C THR A 106 21.43 -26.86 -7.27
N THR A 107 21.47 -25.55 -7.02
CA THR A 107 20.33 -24.76 -6.51
C THR A 107 19.36 -24.35 -7.61
N LEU A 108 19.87 -24.01 -8.79
CA LEU A 108 19.05 -23.48 -9.89
C LEU A 108 18.74 -24.55 -10.95
N PHE A 109 19.69 -25.42 -11.28
CA PHE A 109 19.55 -26.38 -12.39
C PHE A 109 19.30 -27.83 -11.94
N ASN A 110 19.15 -28.07 -10.63
CA ASN A 110 18.89 -29.38 -10.03
C ASN A 110 19.96 -30.43 -10.44
N ALA A 111 21.21 -30.01 -10.63
CA ALA A 111 22.29 -30.88 -11.11
C ALA A 111 23.53 -30.82 -10.19
N ALA A 112 24.10 -31.98 -9.89
CA ALA A 112 25.32 -32.08 -9.08
C ALA A 112 26.60 -31.83 -9.89
N VAL A 113 26.55 -32.04 -11.20
CA VAL A 113 27.70 -31.88 -12.13
C VAL A 113 27.23 -31.22 -13.43
N PRO A 114 28.14 -30.56 -14.18
CA PRO A 114 27.81 -30.05 -15.51
C PRO A 114 27.36 -31.17 -16.45
N GLY A 115 26.42 -30.84 -17.34
CA GLY A 115 25.89 -31.76 -18.34
C GLY A 115 25.28 -31.00 -19.51
N ALA A 116 24.91 -31.71 -20.58
CA ALA A 116 24.20 -31.11 -21.69
C ALA A 116 22.81 -30.62 -21.25
N LEU A 117 22.31 -29.55 -21.89
CA LEU A 117 20.94 -29.07 -21.66
C LEU A 117 19.98 -29.90 -22.51
N HIS A 118 19.15 -30.70 -21.84
CA HIS A 118 18.11 -31.49 -22.49
C HIS A 118 16.83 -30.68 -22.62
N VAL A 119 16.28 -30.65 -23.84
CA VAL A 119 15.02 -30.04 -24.22
C VAL A 119 14.04 -31.18 -24.54
N ARG A 120 13.24 -31.55 -23.54
CA ARG A 120 12.36 -32.74 -23.62
C ARG A 120 10.92 -32.35 -23.88
N GLN A 121 10.40 -32.65 -25.06
CA GLN A 121 9.00 -32.37 -25.39
C GLN A 121 8.08 -33.32 -24.62
N LEU A 122 7.09 -32.78 -23.93
CA LEU A 122 6.10 -33.57 -23.20
C LEU A 122 4.94 -33.90 -24.17
N LYS A 123 4.93 -35.13 -24.70
CA LYS A 123 3.91 -35.62 -25.64
C LYS A 123 2.67 -36.10 -24.88
N ALA A 124 2.09 -35.24 -24.08
CA ALA A 124 0.84 -35.50 -23.36
C ALA A 124 -0.36 -34.94 -24.15
N LYS A 125 -1.50 -35.62 -24.09
CA LYS A 125 -2.80 -35.08 -24.53
C LYS A 125 -3.46 -34.35 -23.36
N GLY A 126 -4.13 -33.23 -23.61
CA GLY A 126 -4.84 -32.47 -22.57
C GLY A 126 -3.97 -31.38 -21.92
N GLU A 127 -3.91 -31.34 -20.60
CA GLU A 127 -3.42 -30.17 -19.85
C GLU A 127 -1.92 -29.86 -19.98
N ALA A 128 -1.09 -30.84 -20.37
CA ALA A 128 0.34 -30.66 -20.60
C ALA A 128 0.69 -30.38 -22.09
N GLU A 129 -0.32 -30.10 -22.92
CA GLU A 129 -0.12 -29.81 -24.34
C GLU A 129 0.65 -28.49 -24.56
N GLY A 130 1.79 -28.60 -25.23
CA GLY A 130 2.67 -27.47 -25.54
C GLY A 130 3.77 -27.23 -24.50
N GLU A 131 3.97 -28.16 -23.57
CA GLU A 131 5.06 -28.10 -22.58
C GLU A 131 6.36 -28.75 -23.08
N VAL A 132 7.49 -28.13 -22.73
CA VAL A 132 8.83 -28.66 -22.94
C VAL A 132 9.61 -28.54 -21.63
N ALA A 133 10.12 -29.66 -21.13
CA ALA A 133 10.87 -29.74 -19.88
C ALA A 133 12.38 -29.52 -20.12
N LEU A 134 13.02 -28.79 -19.21
CA LEU A 134 14.45 -28.46 -19.25
C LEU A 134 15.22 -29.18 -18.15
N HIS A 135 16.26 -29.92 -18.53
CA HIS A 135 17.11 -30.68 -17.61
C HIS A 135 18.58 -30.46 -17.93
N ILE A 136 19.45 -30.48 -16.91
CA ILE A 136 20.89 -30.63 -17.12
C ILE A 136 21.24 -32.11 -16.90
N GLY A 137 21.69 -32.79 -17.95
CA GLY A 137 21.83 -34.24 -17.94
C GLY A 137 20.48 -34.98 -17.97
N GLU A 138 20.51 -36.25 -18.34
CA GLU A 138 19.30 -37.01 -18.70
C GLU A 138 18.44 -37.42 -17.50
N ASN A 139 19.07 -37.70 -16.36
CA ASN A 139 18.45 -38.33 -15.18
C ASN A 139 18.16 -37.36 -14.02
N ASN A 140 18.50 -36.07 -14.17
CA ASN A 140 18.22 -35.08 -13.12
C ASN A 140 16.78 -34.58 -13.21
N GLU A 141 16.26 -34.00 -12.13
CA GLU A 141 14.93 -33.38 -12.09
C GLU A 141 14.85 -32.15 -13.01
N PRO A 142 13.70 -31.88 -13.67
CA PRO A 142 13.53 -30.69 -14.48
C PRO A 142 13.70 -29.43 -13.63
N PHE A 143 14.52 -28.50 -14.09
CA PHE A 143 14.68 -27.20 -13.44
C PHE A 143 13.85 -26.11 -14.10
N GLY A 144 13.37 -26.35 -15.32
CA GLY A 144 12.61 -25.39 -16.07
C GLY A 144 11.54 -26.01 -16.95
N VAL A 145 10.53 -25.20 -17.27
CA VAL A 145 9.48 -25.57 -18.22
C VAL A 145 9.24 -24.44 -19.20
N ILE A 146 9.07 -24.80 -20.47
CA ILE A 146 8.63 -23.90 -21.53
C ILE A 146 7.18 -24.24 -21.83
N ASN A 147 6.30 -23.24 -21.86
CA ASN A 147 4.90 -23.42 -22.25
C ASN A 147 4.56 -22.55 -23.45
N VAL A 148 4.32 -23.20 -24.60
CA VAL A 148 4.15 -22.55 -25.90
C VAL A 148 2.99 -23.15 -26.69
N GLY A 149 2.56 -22.43 -27.72
CA GLY A 149 1.56 -22.94 -28.67
C GLY A 149 2.12 -24.00 -29.63
N ASP A 150 3.42 -23.93 -29.96
CA ASP A 150 4.07 -24.83 -30.92
C ASP A 150 5.38 -25.41 -30.34
N ALA A 151 5.24 -26.37 -29.42
CA ALA A 151 6.39 -27.05 -28.80
C ALA A 151 7.20 -27.86 -29.81
N SER A 152 6.53 -28.51 -30.77
CA SER A 152 7.19 -29.31 -31.81
C SER A 152 8.06 -28.44 -32.72
N GLY A 153 7.57 -27.26 -33.12
CA GLY A 153 8.34 -26.30 -33.90
C GLY A 153 9.55 -25.75 -33.14
N LEU A 154 9.41 -25.49 -31.83
CA LEU A 154 10.53 -25.09 -30.97
C LEU A 154 11.60 -26.19 -30.88
N CYS A 155 11.20 -27.45 -30.68
CA CYS A 155 12.14 -28.57 -30.61
C CYS A 155 12.94 -28.74 -31.92
N LYS A 156 12.29 -28.59 -33.08
CA LYS A 156 12.98 -28.57 -34.40
C LYS A 156 13.96 -27.42 -34.58
N LEU A 157 13.74 -26.28 -33.91
CA LEU A 157 14.72 -25.20 -33.89
C LEU A 157 15.91 -25.55 -33.00
N CYS A 158 15.67 -26.17 -31.85
CA CYS A 158 16.71 -26.62 -30.92
C CYS A 158 17.61 -27.71 -31.55
N GLU A 159 17.04 -28.62 -32.35
CA GLU A 159 17.78 -29.66 -33.10
C GLU A 159 18.88 -29.10 -34.01
N LYS A 160 18.79 -27.82 -34.42
CA LYS A 160 19.82 -27.16 -35.23
C LYS A 160 21.09 -26.79 -34.44
N HIS A 161 21.08 -26.99 -33.12
CA HIS A 161 22.18 -26.66 -32.22
C HIS A 161 22.62 -27.89 -31.38
N PRO A 162 23.00 -29.02 -32.03
CA PRO A 162 23.32 -30.27 -31.34
C PRO A 162 24.55 -30.18 -30.44
N ASP A 163 25.44 -29.21 -30.69
CA ASP A 163 26.61 -28.98 -29.85
C ASP A 163 26.25 -28.48 -28.43
N TYR A 164 25.04 -27.96 -28.23
CA TYR A 164 24.61 -27.35 -26.98
C TYR A 164 23.34 -27.98 -26.40
N LEU A 165 22.42 -28.44 -27.26
CA LEU A 165 21.09 -28.88 -26.87
C LEU A 165 20.87 -30.34 -27.26
N VAL A 166 20.31 -31.12 -26.35
CA VAL A 166 19.87 -32.50 -26.60
C VAL A 166 18.34 -32.53 -26.63
N VAL A 167 17.76 -32.75 -27.80
CA VAL A 167 16.31 -32.80 -27.97
C VAL A 167 15.82 -34.24 -27.80
N SER A 168 14.75 -34.41 -27.04
CA SER A 168 14.14 -35.73 -26.78
C SER A 168 12.64 -35.59 -26.56
N ASP A 169 11.93 -36.72 -26.57
CA ASP A 169 10.50 -36.79 -26.29
C ASP A 169 10.24 -37.54 -24.98
N SER A 170 9.12 -37.23 -24.32
CA SER A 170 8.55 -38.02 -23.23
C SER A 170 7.09 -38.33 -23.49
N GLU A 171 6.70 -39.60 -23.44
CA GLU A 171 5.31 -40.04 -23.69
C GLU A 171 4.43 -40.05 -22.42
N PHE A 172 5.02 -39.95 -21.22
CA PHE A 172 4.31 -39.95 -19.95
C PHE A 172 4.89 -38.90 -18.99
N SER A 173 4.16 -37.80 -18.79
CA SER A 173 4.52 -36.77 -17.80
C SER A 173 3.30 -35.98 -17.35
N GLU A 174 3.22 -35.68 -16.06
CA GLU A 174 2.30 -34.68 -15.52
C GLU A 174 2.65 -33.27 -16.04
N SER A 175 1.68 -32.34 -16.01
CA SER A 175 1.94 -30.93 -16.34
C SER A 175 2.89 -30.31 -15.30
N LEU A 176 4.09 -29.93 -15.74
CA LEU A 176 5.04 -29.20 -14.92
C LEU A 176 4.54 -27.78 -14.68
N PHE A 177 3.89 -27.18 -15.68
CA PHE A 177 3.36 -25.81 -15.59
C PHE A 177 2.30 -25.66 -14.49
N ARG A 178 1.34 -26.60 -14.39
CA ARG A 178 0.29 -26.57 -13.35
C ARG A 178 0.88 -26.69 -11.94
N ARG A 179 1.98 -27.44 -11.82
CA ARG A 179 2.69 -27.65 -10.55
C ARG A 179 3.72 -26.57 -10.22
N VAL A 180 3.91 -25.54 -11.05
CA VAL A 180 4.85 -24.44 -10.76
C VAL A 180 4.55 -23.78 -9.42
N ASN A 181 3.29 -23.69 -8.98
CA ASN A 181 2.95 -23.03 -7.71
C ASN A 181 2.92 -23.96 -6.50
N THR A 182 3.21 -25.26 -6.66
CA THR A 182 3.19 -26.17 -5.51
C THR A 182 4.46 -25.98 -4.65
N PRO A 183 4.38 -26.14 -3.32
CA PRO A 183 5.53 -25.93 -2.43
C PRO A 183 6.74 -26.84 -2.73
N ASP A 184 6.49 -28.01 -3.33
CA ASP A 184 7.47 -29.03 -3.73
C ASP A 184 8.01 -28.84 -5.15
N SER A 185 7.62 -27.78 -5.86
CA SER A 185 8.00 -27.57 -7.26
C SER A 185 9.52 -27.45 -7.43
N SER A 186 10.08 -28.33 -8.28
CA SER A 186 11.48 -28.32 -8.71
C SER A 186 11.78 -27.21 -9.75
N ILE A 187 10.73 -26.60 -10.31
CA ILE A 187 10.85 -25.60 -11.36
C ILE A 187 11.34 -24.27 -10.80
N ASN A 188 12.45 -23.78 -11.35
CA ASN A 188 13.09 -22.52 -11.02
C ASN A 188 13.08 -21.54 -12.22
N VAL A 189 12.90 -22.04 -13.45
CA VAL A 189 12.87 -21.25 -14.69
C VAL A 189 11.58 -21.54 -15.46
N LEU A 190 10.88 -20.49 -15.87
CA LEU A 190 9.66 -20.59 -16.68
C LEU A 190 9.81 -19.71 -17.93
N ILE A 191 9.60 -20.28 -19.11
CA ILE A 191 9.71 -19.57 -20.39
C ILE A 191 8.40 -19.69 -21.16
N GLY A 192 7.88 -18.58 -21.69
CA GLY A 192 6.65 -18.63 -22.48
C GLY A 192 6.08 -17.27 -22.84
N SER A 193 4.83 -17.29 -23.32
CA SER A 193 4.21 -16.14 -24.00
C SER A 193 2.75 -15.91 -23.59
N LYS A 194 1.84 -15.84 -24.58
CA LYS A 194 0.41 -15.49 -24.44
C LYS A 194 -0.39 -16.41 -23.49
N LYS A 195 0.03 -17.66 -23.29
CA LYS A 195 -0.60 -18.57 -22.32
C LYS A 195 -0.36 -18.14 -20.86
N PHE A 196 0.56 -17.20 -20.58
CA PHE A 196 0.78 -16.66 -19.23
C PHE A 196 -0.13 -15.48 -18.88
N SER A 197 -0.64 -14.74 -19.88
CA SER A 197 -1.57 -13.64 -19.63
C SER A 197 -2.94 -14.13 -19.15
N GLU A 198 -3.38 -15.31 -19.62
CA GLU A 198 -4.69 -15.89 -19.32
C GLU A 198 -4.60 -16.94 -18.20
N GLY A 199 -5.09 -16.62 -17.00
CA GLY A 199 -5.38 -17.62 -15.96
C GLY A 199 -4.22 -18.08 -15.06
N TRP A 200 -2.98 -17.61 -15.25
CA TRP A 200 -1.84 -17.97 -14.39
C TRP A 200 -1.42 -16.84 -13.43
N SER A 201 -1.40 -17.10 -12.13
CA SER A 201 -0.91 -16.18 -11.10
C SER A 201 0.09 -16.89 -10.20
N SER A 202 1.25 -16.27 -9.95
CA SER A 202 2.28 -16.84 -9.10
C SER A 202 2.94 -15.76 -8.25
N TRP A 203 2.97 -16.01 -6.94
CA TRP A 203 3.70 -15.20 -5.95
C TRP A 203 5.21 -15.52 -5.95
N ARG A 204 5.63 -16.50 -6.75
CA ARG A 204 7.04 -16.93 -6.86
C ARG A 204 7.85 -16.00 -7.75
N VAL A 205 7.22 -15.21 -8.63
CA VAL A 205 7.90 -14.39 -9.62
C VAL A 205 8.77 -13.33 -8.94
N SER A 206 10.09 -13.47 -9.08
CA SER A 206 11.07 -12.56 -8.44
C SER A 206 12.09 -12.01 -9.44
N THR A 207 12.14 -12.57 -10.64
CA THR A 207 13.01 -12.13 -11.72
C THR A 207 12.29 -12.32 -13.06
N MET A 208 12.27 -11.28 -13.90
CA MET A 208 11.59 -11.25 -15.19
C MET A 208 12.56 -10.88 -16.31
N GLY A 209 12.72 -11.79 -17.27
CA GLY A 209 13.39 -11.56 -18.54
C GLY A 209 12.39 -11.20 -19.63
N LEU A 210 12.56 -10.03 -20.24
CA LEU A 210 11.72 -9.54 -21.31
C LEU A 210 12.26 -10.00 -22.66
N MET A 211 11.40 -10.62 -23.49
CA MET A 211 11.70 -11.07 -24.85
C MET A 211 10.63 -10.59 -25.84
N ASN A 212 10.98 -10.39 -27.10
CA ASN A 212 10.08 -10.01 -28.21
C ASN A 212 8.99 -8.99 -27.84
N ILE A 213 9.33 -7.91 -27.12
CA ILE A 213 8.36 -6.87 -26.75
C ILE A 213 8.04 -6.02 -27.98
N GLY A 214 6.75 -5.95 -28.34
CA GLY A 214 6.25 -5.02 -29.34
C GLY A 214 5.21 -4.06 -28.79
N LYS A 215 5.00 -2.93 -29.50
CA LYS A 215 4.08 -1.83 -29.12
C LYS A 215 2.68 -2.24 -28.63
N LYS A 216 2.12 -3.37 -29.09
CA LYS A 216 0.77 -3.84 -28.75
C LYS A 216 0.69 -4.76 -27.53
N GLU A 217 1.83 -5.16 -26.96
CA GLU A 217 1.90 -6.17 -25.89
C GLU A 217 2.11 -5.56 -24.50
N GLY A 218 2.30 -4.24 -24.42
CA GLY A 218 2.54 -3.49 -23.18
C GLY A 218 1.55 -3.78 -22.06
N SER A 219 0.24 -3.83 -22.36
CA SER A 219 -0.79 -4.10 -21.35
C SER A 219 -0.67 -5.48 -20.69
N GLN A 220 -0.20 -6.51 -21.41
CA GLN A 220 0.00 -7.85 -20.87
C GLN A 220 1.24 -7.93 -20.00
N ILE A 221 2.31 -7.21 -20.38
CA ILE A 221 3.55 -7.13 -19.63
C ILE A 221 3.33 -6.35 -18.34
N ILE A 222 2.58 -5.24 -18.37
CA ILE A 222 2.15 -4.49 -17.17
C ILE A 222 1.33 -5.38 -16.23
N GLN A 223 0.41 -6.20 -16.76
CA GLN A 223 -0.34 -7.15 -15.94
C GLN A 223 0.56 -8.19 -15.25
N LEU A 224 1.60 -8.67 -15.94
CA LEU A 224 2.58 -9.61 -15.37
C LEU A 224 3.52 -8.91 -14.38
N PHE A 225 3.91 -7.66 -14.63
CA PHE A 225 4.62 -6.81 -13.67
C PHE A 225 3.81 -6.64 -12.39
N GLY A 226 2.53 -6.30 -12.53
CA GLY A 226 1.56 -6.21 -11.45
C GLY A 226 1.34 -7.52 -10.69
N ARG A 227 1.76 -8.69 -11.23
CA ARG A 227 1.80 -9.98 -10.52
C ARG A 227 3.15 -10.19 -9.80
N GLY A 228 4.27 -9.78 -10.41
CA GLY A 228 5.62 -9.92 -9.84
C GLY A 228 5.97 -8.91 -8.73
N VAL A 229 5.28 -7.76 -8.66
CA VAL A 229 5.47 -6.79 -7.56
C VAL A 229 4.64 -7.09 -6.31
N ARG A 230 3.79 -8.13 -6.36
CA ARG A 230 2.93 -8.53 -5.24
C ARG A 230 3.72 -9.38 -4.27
N LEU A 231 3.56 -9.09 -2.98
CA LEU A 231 4.12 -9.87 -1.90
C LEU A 231 2.99 -10.28 -0.96
N LYS A 232 3.11 -11.46 -0.36
CA LYS A 232 2.18 -11.87 0.71
C LYS A 232 2.42 -10.99 1.94
N GLY A 233 3.68 -10.72 2.27
CA GLY A 233 4.07 -9.95 3.45
C GLY A 233 3.74 -10.69 4.75
N THR A 234 4.10 -10.10 5.88
CA THR A 234 3.80 -10.69 7.19
C THR A 234 2.30 -10.79 7.41
N ASP A 235 1.80 -11.93 7.87
CA ASP A 235 0.37 -12.17 8.13
C ASP A 235 -0.54 -11.83 6.94
N PHE A 236 -0.05 -12.03 5.71
CA PHE A 236 -0.76 -11.67 4.47
C PHE A 236 -1.13 -10.18 4.35
N CYS A 237 -0.40 -9.27 5.02
CA CYS A 237 -0.69 -7.84 5.01
C CYS A 237 -0.47 -7.16 3.64
N LEU A 238 0.10 -7.87 2.67
CA LEU A 238 0.43 -7.38 1.32
C LEU A 238 1.42 -6.21 1.31
N LYS A 239 2.19 -6.05 2.40
CA LYS A 239 3.21 -5.00 2.53
C LYS A 239 4.60 -5.60 2.55
N ARG A 240 5.56 -4.80 2.07
CA ARG A 240 6.99 -5.05 2.24
C ARG A 240 7.38 -5.00 3.71
N SER A 241 8.40 -5.75 4.07
CA SER A 241 9.01 -5.80 5.39
C SER A 241 9.30 -4.40 5.95
N GLN A 242 9.84 -3.50 5.13
CA GLN A 242 10.13 -2.10 5.49
C GLN A 242 8.89 -1.25 5.84
N ARG A 243 7.69 -1.68 5.42
CA ARG A 243 6.41 -0.99 5.71
C ARG A 243 5.65 -1.66 6.86
N SER A 244 6.22 -2.71 7.45
CA SER A 244 5.64 -3.46 8.57
C SER A 244 6.12 -2.84 9.89
N VAL A 245 5.19 -2.40 10.73
CA VAL A 245 5.48 -1.75 12.02
C VAL A 245 5.57 -2.81 13.11
N GLY A 246 6.62 -2.78 13.94
CA GLY A 246 6.76 -3.65 15.12
C GLY A 246 7.47 -5.00 14.86
N LEU A 247 8.01 -5.22 13.66
CA LEU A 247 8.81 -6.39 13.31
C LEU A 247 10.17 -5.94 12.77
N GLN A 248 11.25 -6.44 13.34
CA GLN A 248 12.57 -6.27 12.77
C GLN A 248 12.69 -7.19 11.54
N ALA A 249 12.85 -6.58 10.37
CA ALA A 249 13.06 -7.28 9.11
C ALA A 249 14.42 -8.02 9.12
N PRO A 250 14.49 -9.30 8.72
CA PRO A 250 15.75 -10.01 8.56
C PRO A 250 16.65 -9.29 7.56
N GLU A 251 17.96 -9.26 7.83
CA GLU A 251 18.94 -8.65 6.93
C GLU A 251 18.84 -9.24 5.51
N HIS A 252 18.93 -8.41 4.48
CA HIS A 252 18.83 -8.74 3.05
C HIS A 252 17.44 -9.14 2.54
N ILE A 253 16.38 -9.13 3.37
CA ILE A 253 15.03 -9.50 2.93
C ILE A 253 14.53 -8.63 1.76
N GLU A 254 14.98 -7.37 1.67
CA GLU A 254 14.63 -6.48 0.57
C GLU A 254 15.00 -7.08 -0.79
N LYS A 255 16.07 -7.87 -0.87
CA LYS A 255 16.47 -8.58 -2.11
C LYS A 255 15.45 -9.64 -2.54
N LEU A 256 14.70 -10.23 -1.61
CA LEU A 256 13.60 -11.16 -1.89
C LEU A 256 12.29 -10.43 -2.22
N GLU A 257 12.15 -9.19 -1.78
CA GLU A 257 10.99 -8.33 -2.03
C GLU A 257 11.12 -7.50 -3.32
N THR A 258 12.31 -7.50 -3.93
CA THR A 258 12.61 -6.83 -5.20
C THR A 258 12.35 -7.74 -6.40
N LEU A 259 11.56 -7.25 -7.35
CA LEU A 259 11.39 -7.84 -8.67
C LEU A 259 12.49 -7.34 -9.59
N ASN A 260 13.40 -8.21 -10.01
CA ASN A 260 14.44 -7.83 -10.98
C ASN A 260 13.90 -7.94 -12.41
N VAL A 261 14.03 -6.89 -13.22
CA VAL A 261 13.60 -6.90 -14.63
C VAL A 261 14.79 -6.63 -15.54
N PHE A 262 14.96 -7.45 -16.57
CA PHE A 262 15.97 -7.24 -17.59
C PHE A 262 15.44 -7.62 -18.97
N GLY A 263 15.95 -6.96 -20.02
CA GLY A 263 15.65 -7.30 -21.40
C GLY A 263 16.79 -8.11 -22.00
N ILE A 264 16.46 -9.13 -22.79
CA ILE A 264 17.48 -9.84 -23.59
C ILE A 264 18.10 -8.92 -24.66
N HIS A 265 17.36 -7.89 -25.06
CA HIS A 265 17.83 -6.81 -25.93
C HIS A 265 17.51 -5.44 -25.31
N ALA A 266 18.37 -4.45 -25.59
CA ALA A 266 18.30 -3.12 -24.98
C ALA A 266 17.04 -2.33 -25.38
N ASP A 267 16.50 -2.57 -26.57
CA ASP A 267 15.26 -1.96 -27.07
C ASP A 267 14.03 -2.43 -26.29
N TYR A 268 14.03 -3.63 -25.73
CA TYR A 268 12.93 -4.12 -24.88
C TYR A 268 12.86 -3.40 -23.55
N MET A 269 14.02 -3.13 -22.92
CA MET A 269 14.05 -2.33 -21.69
C MET A 269 13.59 -0.89 -21.93
N ARG A 270 13.92 -0.31 -23.10
CA ARG A 270 13.45 1.02 -23.47
C ARG A 270 11.92 1.06 -23.59
N GLN A 271 11.34 0.13 -24.34
CA GLN A 271 9.87 0.03 -24.48
C GLN A 271 9.18 -0.23 -23.13
N PHE A 272 9.78 -1.04 -22.26
CA PHE A 272 9.25 -1.27 -20.92
C PHE A 272 9.23 0.00 -20.05
N LYS A 273 10.29 0.82 -20.11
CA LYS A 273 10.31 2.11 -19.43
C LYS A 273 9.26 3.08 -19.98
N GLU A 274 9.14 3.18 -21.31
CA GLU A 274 8.09 3.99 -21.96
C GLU A 274 6.68 3.58 -21.47
N TYR A 275 6.43 2.28 -21.31
CA TYR A 275 5.16 1.79 -20.77
C TYR A 275 4.92 2.13 -19.28
N LEU A 276 5.95 2.13 -18.45
CA LEU A 276 5.81 2.54 -17.05
C LEU A 276 5.48 4.04 -16.95
N GLU A 277 6.15 4.85 -17.77
CA GLU A 277 5.93 6.30 -17.85
C GLU A 277 4.52 6.63 -18.36
N ASP A 278 4.05 5.95 -19.41
CA ASP A 278 2.68 6.11 -19.95
C ASP A 278 1.59 5.76 -18.91
N GLU A 279 1.87 4.85 -17.98
CA GLU A 279 0.98 4.43 -16.89
C GLU A 279 1.17 5.25 -15.60
N GLY A 280 2.06 6.25 -15.60
CA GLY A 280 2.34 7.11 -14.45
C GLY A 280 3.11 6.42 -13.31
N LEU A 281 3.86 5.34 -13.61
CA LEU A 281 4.69 4.63 -12.64
C LEU A 281 6.15 5.16 -12.68
N PRO A 282 6.81 5.36 -11.52
CA PRO A 282 8.19 5.84 -11.48
C PRO A 282 9.16 4.81 -12.06
N ALA A 283 10.03 5.25 -12.97
CA ALA A 283 10.83 4.37 -13.81
C ALA A 283 12.23 3.99 -13.27
N ASN A 284 12.65 4.42 -12.07
CA ASN A 284 14.04 4.21 -11.60
C ASN A 284 14.22 3.82 -10.12
N GLU A 285 15.22 2.96 -9.89
CA GLU A 285 15.68 2.38 -8.60
C GLU A 285 16.81 3.20 -7.91
N ASP A 286 17.23 4.34 -8.46
CA ASP A 286 18.33 5.17 -7.92
C ASP A 286 17.79 6.42 -7.20
N GLN A 287 17.35 6.24 -5.95
CA GLN A 287 16.98 7.35 -5.07
C GLN A 287 18.10 7.65 -4.06
N ILE A 288 18.35 8.93 -3.83
CA ILE A 288 19.17 9.47 -2.74
C ILE A 288 18.29 9.57 -1.50
N GLU A 289 18.77 8.97 -0.40
CA GLU A 289 18.18 9.15 0.93
C GLU A 289 18.77 10.39 1.59
N PHE A 290 17.92 11.27 2.11
CA PHE A 290 18.31 12.44 2.88
C PHE A 290 17.52 12.52 4.18
N VAL A 291 18.21 12.65 5.32
CA VAL A 291 17.58 12.76 6.63
C VAL A 291 17.60 14.22 7.09
N LEU A 292 16.41 14.79 7.29
CA LEU A 292 16.20 16.14 7.79
C LEU A 292 15.76 16.07 9.26
N PRO A 293 16.53 16.64 10.21
CA PRO A 293 16.18 16.59 11.63
C PRO A 293 14.98 17.49 11.95
N VAL A 294 14.27 17.13 13.02
CA VAL A 294 13.17 17.92 13.59
C VAL A 294 13.59 18.45 14.97
N VAL A 295 13.23 19.70 15.24
CA VAL A 295 13.43 20.35 16.54
C VAL A 295 12.12 20.31 17.31
N LYS A 296 12.10 19.59 18.44
CA LYS A 296 10.96 19.56 19.37
C LYS A 296 10.92 20.87 20.18
N ASN A 297 9.72 21.38 20.41
CA ASN A 297 9.46 22.62 21.15
C ASN A 297 8.28 22.41 22.10
N LEU A 298 8.47 21.60 23.14
CA LEU A 298 7.41 21.27 24.10
C LEU A 298 7.03 22.45 25.03
N GLY A 299 7.71 23.60 24.94
CA GLY A 299 7.53 24.72 25.84
C GLY A 299 7.79 24.34 27.31
N LYS A 300 7.34 25.19 28.24
CA LYS A 300 7.39 24.92 29.69
C LYS A 300 6.04 24.48 30.26
N ASN A 301 4.97 24.63 29.48
CA ASN A 301 3.61 24.42 29.95
C ASN A 301 3.20 22.95 29.81
N THR A 302 2.53 22.45 30.83
CA THR A 302 2.01 21.07 30.84
C THR A 302 0.72 21.00 30.04
N LEU A 303 0.84 20.66 28.76
CA LEU A 303 -0.32 20.46 27.87
C LEU A 303 -1.01 19.13 28.18
N LYS A 304 -2.32 19.15 28.42
CA LYS A 304 -3.09 17.92 28.65
C LYS A 304 -3.64 17.36 27.34
N THR A 305 -3.76 16.05 27.27
CA THR A 305 -4.37 15.35 26.15
C THR A 305 -5.19 14.16 26.62
N ILE A 306 -6.06 13.63 25.77
CA ILE A 306 -6.92 12.49 26.11
C ILE A 306 -6.23 11.20 25.69
N ARG A 307 -6.05 10.27 26.64
CA ARG A 307 -5.48 8.94 26.37
C ARG A 307 -6.31 7.86 27.05
N LEU A 308 -6.18 6.64 26.54
CA LEU A 308 -6.62 5.47 27.26
C LEU A 308 -5.67 5.25 28.45
N LYS A 309 -6.22 4.93 29.62
CA LYS A 309 -5.45 4.55 30.82
C LYS A 309 -4.43 3.47 30.48
N GLU A 310 -3.24 3.60 31.05
CA GLU A 310 -2.15 2.67 30.80
C GLU A 310 -2.50 1.25 31.25
N GLY A 311 -2.12 0.26 30.44
CA GLY A 311 -2.40 -1.15 30.72
C GLY A 311 -3.83 -1.60 30.39
N VAL A 312 -4.71 -0.70 29.94
CA VAL A 312 -6.05 -1.09 29.45
C VAL A 312 -5.94 -1.70 28.06
N ASP A 313 -6.47 -2.93 27.92
CA ASP A 313 -6.45 -3.67 26.66
C ASP A 313 -7.81 -4.34 26.44
N PHE A 314 -8.59 -3.81 25.49
CA PHE A 314 -9.91 -4.34 25.15
C PHE A 314 -9.89 -5.84 24.81
N LYS A 315 -8.81 -6.35 24.20
CA LYS A 315 -8.73 -7.76 23.80
C LYS A 315 -8.58 -8.69 25.00
N LYS A 316 -7.94 -8.21 26.07
CA LYS A 316 -7.65 -8.99 27.28
C LYS A 316 -8.66 -8.77 28.39
N GLN A 317 -9.12 -7.54 28.56
CA GLN A 317 -9.91 -7.08 29.70
C GLN A 317 -11.35 -6.74 29.32
N GLY A 318 -11.60 -6.44 28.05
CA GLY A 318 -12.94 -6.15 27.55
C GLY A 318 -13.84 -7.39 27.49
N PRO A 319 -15.16 -7.18 27.37
CA PRO A 319 -16.08 -8.26 27.09
C PRO A 319 -15.70 -8.99 25.80
N ARG A 320 -16.10 -10.26 25.67
CA ARG A 320 -15.91 -11.05 24.45
C ARG A 320 -17.13 -10.86 23.55
N PRO A 321 -17.12 -9.91 22.58
CA PRO A 321 -18.28 -9.67 21.75
C PRO A 321 -18.61 -10.91 20.90
N ILE A 322 -19.91 -11.16 20.73
CA ILE A 322 -20.44 -12.10 19.73
C ILE A 322 -21.02 -11.24 18.61
N LEU A 323 -20.63 -11.49 17.36
CA LEU A 323 -21.11 -10.72 16.22
C LEU A 323 -22.65 -10.85 16.12
N GLY A 324 -23.36 -9.79 16.50
CA GLY A 324 -24.81 -9.77 16.62
C GLY A 324 -25.50 -8.86 15.58
N PRO A 325 -26.82 -8.67 15.68
CA PRO A 325 -27.59 -7.77 14.81
C PRO A 325 -27.21 -6.28 14.98
N PRO A 326 -27.49 -5.42 13.98
CA PRO A 326 -27.14 -4.00 14.04
C PRO A 326 -27.92 -3.26 15.14
N ASP A 327 -27.19 -2.51 15.96
CA ASP A 327 -27.77 -1.53 16.87
C ASP A 327 -28.18 -0.23 16.14
N GLU A 328 -28.79 0.71 16.87
CA GLU A 328 -29.24 1.98 16.32
C GLU A 328 -28.11 2.82 15.71
N MET A 329 -26.88 2.73 16.23
CA MET A 329 -25.76 3.48 15.68
C MET A 329 -25.27 2.88 14.36
N MET A 330 -25.33 1.55 14.22
CA MET A 330 -25.07 0.84 12.96
C MET A 330 -26.13 1.15 11.91
N LYS A 331 -27.41 1.21 12.30
CA LYS A 331 -28.54 1.55 11.40
C LYS A 331 -28.48 3.00 10.92
N ARG A 332 -28.18 3.96 11.81
CA ARG A 332 -27.98 5.37 11.42
C ARG A 332 -26.81 5.53 10.45
N ASN A 333 -25.76 4.74 10.63
CA ASN A 333 -24.52 4.84 9.87
C ASN A 333 -24.30 3.68 8.91
N ARG A 334 -25.25 3.49 7.99
CA ARG A 334 -25.23 2.38 7.02
C ARG A 334 -23.91 2.28 6.25
N ILE A 335 -23.41 1.06 6.09
CA ILE A 335 -22.23 0.76 5.27
C ILE A 335 -22.60 0.94 3.80
N ILE A 336 -21.89 1.83 3.11
CA ILE A 336 -22.04 2.00 1.67
C ILE A 336 -21.04 1.09 0.96
N LEU A 337 -21.54 0.25 0.07
CA LEU A 337 -20.75 -0.55 -0.85
C LEU A 337 -21.13 -0.20 -2.28
N ASP A 338 -20.19 0.38 -3.02
CA ASP A 338 -20.36 0.74 -4.42
C ASP A 338 -19.62 -0.26 -5.30
N TRP A 339 -20.39 -0.99 -6.11
CA TRP A 339 -19.87 -2.03 -6.99
C TRP A 339 -19.70 -1.55 -8.44
N TYR A 340 -20.18 -0.34 -8.79
CA TYR A 340 -20.07 0.21 -10.15
C TYR A 340 -18.61 0.34 -10.62
N PRO A 341 -17.66 0.91 -9.84
CA PRO A 341 -16.28 1.04 -10.30
C PRO A 341 -15.64 -0.32 -10.61
N LYS A 342 -15.99 -1.34 -9.84
CA LYS A 342 -15.47 -2.70 -10.02
C LYS A 342 -16.07 -3.37 -11.25
N ILE A 343 -17.38 -3.19 -11.48
CA ILE A 343 -18.03 -3.66 -12.72
C ILE A 343 -17.45 -2.96 -13.94
N GLN A 344 -17.25 -1.64 -13.88
CA GLN A 344 -16.65 -0.86 -14.96
C GLN A 344 -15.23 -1.36 -15.28
N ALA A 345 -14.39 -1.56 -14.26
CA ALA A 345 -13.05 -2.13 -14.44
C ALA A 345 -13.08 -3.50 -15.12
N LEU A 346 -14.04 -4.37 -14.75
CA LEU A 346 -14.23 -5.68 -15.37
C LEU A 346 -14.78 -5.60 -16.81
N ALA A 347 -15.69 -4.67 -17.09
CA ALA A 347 -16.26 -4.45 -18.43
C ALA A 347 -15.22 -3.90 -19.41
N SER A 348 -14.40 -2.93 -18.97
CA SER A 348 -13.27 -2.41 -19.74
C SER A 348 -12.24 -3.49 -20.05
N ALA A 349 -11.97 -4.39 -19.10
CA ALA A 349 -11.11 -5.56 -19.33
C ALA A 349 -11.69 -6.57 -20.35
N ARG A 350 -13.01 -6.57 -20.57
CA ARG A 350 -13.72 -7.40 -21.56
C ARG A 350 -14.00 -6.69 -22.88
N GLY A 351 -13.52 -5.45 -23.06
CA GLY A 351 -13.75 -4.65 -24.26
C GLY A 351 -15.21 -4.18 -24.43
N GLN A 352 -16.00 -4.20 -23.35
CA GLN A 352 -17.37 -3.68 -23.35
C GLN A 352 -17.34 -2.21 -22.93
N GLY A 353 -18.13 -1.37 -23.62
CA GLY A 353 -18.26 0.05 -23.29
C GLY A 353 -18.81 0.26 -21.87
N PRO A 354 -18.51 1.39 -21.21
CA PRO A 354 -18.95 1.64 -19.85
C PRO A 354 -20.49 1.63 -19.78
N PRO A 355 -21.11 0.99 -18.76
CA PRO A 355 -22.54 1.11 -18.55
C PRO A 355 -22.90 2.58 -18.31
N VAL A 356 -23.81 3.10 -19.14
CA VAL A 356 -24.30 4.48 -19.08
C VAL A 356 -25.51 4.51 -18.14
N SER A 357 -25.26 4.78 -16.86
CA SER A 357 -26.29 5.36 -15.99
C SER A 357 -25.65 6.41 -15.09
N ALA A 358 -26.12 7.65 -15.19
CA ALA A 358 -25.72 8.75 -14.31
C ALA A 358 -26.34 8.60 -12.89
N VAL A 359 -27.39 7.77 -12.77
CA VAL A 359 -28.06 7.49 -11.49
C VAL A 359 -27.70 6.08 -11.06
N ARG A 360 -27.09 5.97 -9.87
CA ARG A 360 -26.74 4.69 -9.26
C ARG A 360 -27.99 4.00 -8.74
N GLU A 361 -28.13 2.71 -9.04
CA GLU A 361 -29.23 1.90 -8.52
C GLU A 361 -28.88 1.27 -7.18
N GLU A 362 -29.87 1.18 -6.28
CA GLU A 362 -29.74 0.46 -5.01
C GLU A 362 -30.23 -0.99 -5.17
N GLY A 363 -29.41 -1.93 -4.72
CA GLY A 363 -29.70 -3.35 -4.68
C GLY A 363 -29.60 -3.92 -3.25
N SER A 364 -30.03 -5.16 -3.07
CA SER A 364 -29.95 -5.86 -1.79
C SER A 364 -29.79 -7.37 -1.98
N ILE A 365 -29.14 -8.03 -1.02
CA ILE A 365 -29.11 -9.48 -0.95
C ILE A 365 -30.44 -9.95 -0.34
N THR A 366 -31.08 -10.93 -0.99
CA THR A 366 -32.38 -11.47 -0.59
C THR A 366 -32.25 -12.96 -0.24
N GLU A 367 -33.32 -13.56 0.30
CA GLU A 367 -33.37 -15.00 0.56
C GLU A 367 -33.04 -15.85 -0.67
N SER A 368 -33.51 -15.44 -1.86
CA SER A 368 -33.21 -16.13 -3.11
C SER A 368 -31.72 -16.14 -3.44
N HIS A 369 -31.02 -15.04 -3.16
CA HIS A 369 -29.57 -14.97 -3.33
C HIS A 369 -28.85 -15.85 -2.30
N LEU A 370 -29.29 -15.78 -1.04
CA LEU A 370 -28.71 -16.52 0.07
C LEU A 370 -28.72 -18.04 -0.20
N ALA A 371 -29.75 -18.55 -0.87
CA ALA A 371 -29.85 -19.95 -1.26
C ALA A 371 -28.70 -20.43 -2.19
N PHE A 372 -28.01 -19.53 -2.88
CA PHE A 372 -26.86 -19.84 -3.74
C PHE A 372 -25.50 -19.55 -3.10
N LEU A 373 -25.46 -18.90 -1.93
CA LEU A 373 -24.20 -18.53 -1.26
C LEU A 373 -23.61 -19.69 -0.48
N ASP A 374 -22.29 -19.83 -0.53
CA ASP A 374 -21.57 -20.77 0.31
C ASP A 374 -21.29 -20.12 1.68
N LEU A 375 -22.14 -20.45 2.66
CA LEU A 375 -22.03 -19.92 4.03
C LEU A 375 -20.81 -20.46 4.79
N ASP A 376 -20.27 -21.62 4.42
CA ASP A 376 -19.02 -22.12 5.01
C ASP A 376 -17.85 -21.25 4.56
N GLU A 377 -17.75 -20.98 3.26
CA GLU A 377 -16.70 -20.12 2.70
C GLU A 377 -16.78 -18.69 3.25
N ILE A 378 -17.99 -18.12 3.40
CA ILE A 378 -18.18 -16.80 4.02
C ILE A 378 -17.70 -16.83 5.48
N TYR A 379 -18.10 -17.86 6.24
CA TYR A 379 -17.69 -18.00 7.64
C TYR A 379 -16.17 -18.11 7.78
N PHE A 380 -15.51 -18.95 6.99
CA PHE A 380 -14.04 -19.07 7.02
C PHE A 380 -13.33 -17.80 6.55
N SER A 381 -13.93 -17.04 5.63
CA SER A 381 -13.41 -15.72 5.23
C SER A 381 -13.45 -14.73 6.39
N LEU A 382 -14.52 -14.74 7.20
CA LEU A 382 -14.63 -13.90 8.39
C LEU A 382 -13.69 -14.35 9.53
N GLU A 383 -13.53 -15.65 9.76
CA GLU A 383 -12.55 -16.14 10.75
C GLU A 383 -11.12 -15.78 10.33
N ARG A 384 -10.79 -15.85 9.04
CA ARG A 384 -9.51 -15.35 8.51
C ARG A 384 -9.35 -13.85 8.75
N PHE A 385 -10.37 -13.06 8.40
CA PHE A 385 -10.40 -11.61 8.60
C PHE A 385 -10.19 -11.19 10.06
N LYS A 386 -10.80 -11.92 11.00
CA LYS A 386 -10.64 -11.78 12.45
C LYS A 386 -9.23 -12.15 12.90
N SER A 387 -8.69 -13.26 12.38
CA SER A 387 -7.33 -13.73 12.69
C SER A 387 -6.26 -12.73 12.23
N GLU A 388 -6.37 -12.19 11.02
CA GLU A 388 -5.47 -11.16 10.46
C GLU A 388 -5.37 -9.89 11.33
N ARG A 389 -6.40 -9.62 12.15
CA ARG A 389 -6.45 -8.46 13.06
C ARG A 389 -6.18 -8.81 14.52
N ALA A 390 -5.85 -10.08 14.77
CA ALA A 390 -5.67 -10.65 16.10
C ALA A 390 -6.86 -10.36 17.02
N TRP A 391 -8.09 -10.48 16.53
CA TRP A 391 -9.33 -10.28 17.30
C TRP A 391 -9.78 -11.60 17.95
N TYR A 392 -8.91 -12.18 18.76
CA TYR A 392 -9.16 -13.47 19.41
C TYR A 392 -10.30 -13.43 20.45
N ASN A 393 -10.72 -12.25 20.90
CA ASN A 393 -11.85 -12.04 21.81
C ASN A 393 -13.21 -11.90 21.09
N LEU A 394 -13.25 -11.84 19.75
CA LEU A 394 -14.48 -11.78 18.97
C LEU A 394 -14.96 -13.19 18.61
N SER A 395 -16.24 -13.48 18.81
CA SER A 395 -16.88 -14.73 18.38
C SER A 395 -17.83 -14.48 17.22
N ILE A 396 -17.84 -15.39 16.24
CA ILE A 396 -18.70 -15.33 15.07
C ILE A 396 -19.52 -16.61 15.01
N GLU A 397 -20.84 -16.48 15.01
CA GLU A 397 -21.76 -17.62 14.89
C GLU A 397 -22.25 -17.72 13.44
N LYS A 398 -21.93 -18.83 12.77
CA LYS A 398 -22.25 -19.05 11.36
C LYS A 398 -23.74 -18.87 11.05
N GLN A 399 -24.62 -19.28 11.97
CA GLN A 399 -26.07 -19.23 11.79
C GLN A 399 -26.61 -17.79 11.65
N LEU A 400 -25.89 -16.79 12.16
CA LEU A 400 -26.32 -15.38 12.11
C LEU A 400 -25.98 -14.69 10.79
N LEU A 401 -25.04 -15.23 10.01
CA LEU A 401 -24.50 -14.54 8.81
C LEU A 401 -25.54 -14.35 7.71
N GLY A 402 -26.41 -15.35 7.49
CA GLY A 402 -27.49 -15.24 6.51
C GLY A 402 -28.50 -14.15 6.87
N ASN A 403 -28.90 -14.09 8.15
CA ASN A 403 -29.83 -13.09 8.65
C ASN A 403 -29.23 -11.68 8.55
N LEU A 404 -27.94 -11.52 8.84
CA LEU A 404 -27.24 -10.24 8.70
C LEU A 404 -27.21 -9.74 7.25
N LEU A 405 -27.05 -10.64 6.26
CA LEU A 405 -27.02 -10.25 4.85
C LEU A 405 -28.38 -9.76 4.32
N ILE A 406 -29.48 -10.34 4.82
CA ILE A 406 -30.84 -9.97 4.40
C ILE A 406 -31.32 -8.68 5.10
N ASP A 407 -30.76 -8.35 6.27
CA ASP A 407 -31.07 -7.10 6.98
C ASP A 407 -30.46 -5.88 6.27
N THR A 408 -31.27 -5.18 5.47
CA THR A 408 -30.84 -3.97 4.75
C THR A 408 -30.75 -2.72 5.62
N SER A 409 -31.11 -2.80 6.92
CA SER A 409 -31.10 -1.63 7.81
C SER A 409 -29.70 -1.06 8.05
N TRP A 410 -28.64 -1.86 7.84
CA TRP A 410 -27.26 -1.47 8.12
C TRP A 410 -26.40 -1.22 6.87
N TYR A 411 -26.90 -1.43 5.65
CA TYR A 411 -26.11 -1.20 4.43
C TYR A 411 -26.90 -0.60 3.27
N VAL A 412 -26.16 -0.02 2.32
CA VAL A 412 -26.64 0.38 1.00
C VAL A 412 -25.67 -0.19 -0.03
N LEU A 413 -26.18 -1.00 -0.97
CA LEU A 413 -25.40 -1.59 -2.04
C LEU A 413 -25.76 -0.89 -3.36
N TYR A 414 -24.81 -0.14 -3.93
CA TYR A 414 -24.95 0.42 -5.26
C TYR A 414 -24.46 -0.59 -6.30
N ILE A 415 -25.39 -1.13 -7.10
CA ILE A 415 -25.11 -2.15 -8.10
C ILE A 415 -26.20 -2.11 -9.19
N PRO A 416 -25.88 -2.33 -10.49
CA PRO A 416 -26.90 -2.51 -11.52
C PRO A 416 -27.85 -3.66 -11.16
N LYS A 417 -29.15 -3.48 -11.36
CA LYS A 417 -30.15 -4.50 -10.98
C LYS A 417 -29.94 -5.84 -11.68
N GLU A 418 -29.47 -5.82 -12.93
CA GLU A 418 -29.25 -7.04 -13.71
C GLU A 418 -28.17 -7.94 -13.10
N GLU A 419 -27.27 -7.35 -12.31
CA GLU A 419 -26.20 -8.07 -11.62
C GLU A 419 -26.70 -8.85 -10.41
N LEU A 420 -27.90 -8.56 -9.91
CA LEU A 420 -28.60 -9.31 -8.87
C LEU A 420 -29.63 -10.29 -9.45
N GLU A 421 -29.76 -10.38 -10.77
CA GLU A 421 -30.60 -11.40 -11.39
C GLU A 421 -29.82 -12.69 -11.63
N PHE A 422 -30.44 -13.86 -11.39
CA PHE A 422 -29.80 -15.13 -11.72
C PHE A 422 -29.79 -15.35 -13.24
N ARG A 423 -28.66 -15.04 -13.88
CA ARG A 423 -28.42 -15.34 -15.31
C ARG A 423 -27.24 -16.28 -15.51
N SER A 424 -26.31 -16.37 -14.55
CA SER A 424 -25.17 -17.30 -14.60
C SER A 424 -24.52 -17.55 -13.24
N PHE A 425 -23.73 -18.62 -13.12
CA PHE A 425 -22.89 -18.86 -11.94
C PHE A 425 -21.75 -17.85 -11.76
N GLU A 426 -21.42 -17.04 -12.77
CA GLU A 426 -20.49 -15.92 -12.60
C GLU A 426 -21.08 -14.87 -11.64
N GLN A 427 -22.38 -14.59 -11.75
CA GLN A 427 -23.08 -13.67 -10.85
C GLN A 427 -23.17 -14.23 -9.44
N VAL A 428 -23.41 -15.55 -9.29
CA VAL A 428 -23.37 -16.19 -7.97
C VAL A 428 -22.03 -15.97 -7.27
N ARG A 429 -20.90 -16.14 -7.99
CA ARG A 429 -19.56 -15.84 -7.44
C ARG A 429 -19.39 -14.36 -7.08
N ARG A 430 -20.03 -13.47 -7.83
CA ARG A 430 -20.05 -12.03 -7.53
C ARG A 430 -20.87 -11.74 -6.27
N TRP A 431 -22.01 -12.38 -6.09
CA TRP A 431 -22.82 -12.28 -4.88
C TRP A 431 -22.06 -12.77 -3.65
N GLN A 432 -21.33 -13.89 -3.79
CA GLN A 432 -20.42 -14.41 -2.77
C GLN A 432 -19.39 -13.35 -2.36
N GLU A 433 -18.73 -12.70 -3.33
CA GLU A 433 -17.74 -11.67 -3.05
C GLU A 433 -18.34 -10.41 -2.40
N ILE A 434 -19.53 -10.00 -2.84
CA ILE A 434 -20.29 -8.88 -2.24
C ILE A 434 -20.65 -9.23 -0.79
N ALA A 435 -21.16 -10.43 -0.53
CA ALA A 435 -21.55 -10.89 0.80
C ALA A 435 -20.35 -10.92 1.77
N VAL A 436 -19.20 -11.48 1.35
CA VAL A 436 -17.96 -11.45 2.12
C VAL A 436 -17.53 -10.01 2.40
N THR A 437 -17.54 -9.14 1.38
CA THR A 437 -17.13 -7.74 1.52
C THR A 437 -18.02 -6.98 2.52
N LEU A 438 -19.33 -7.14 2.41
CA LEU A 438 -20.32 -6.55 3.30
C LEU A 438 -20.12 -7.01 4.75
N LEU A 439 -20.05 -8.32 4.98
CA LEU A 439 -19.90 -8.88 6.33
C LEU A 439 -18.53 -8.55 6.94
N CYS A 440 -17.44 -8.49 6.17
CA CYS A 440 -16.14 -8.02 6.66
C CYS A 440 -16.20 -6.56 7.12
N LYS A 441 -16.84 -5.68 6.33
CA LYS A 441 -17.06 -4.28 6.73
C LYS A 441 -17.94 -4.17 7.98
N TYR A 442 -19.00 -4.99 8.06
CA TYR A 442 -19.88 -5.05 9.23
C TYR A 442 -19.12 -5.48 10.48
N CYS A 443 -18.37 -6.58 10.40
CA CYS A 443 -17.56 -7.13 11.47
C CYS A 443 -16.54 -6.10 11.98
N ASP A 444 -15.85 -5.40 11.09
CA ASP A 444 -14.90 -4.34 11.45
C ASP A 444 -15.55 -3.19 12.23
N ARG A 445 -16.69 -2.71 11.73
CA ARG A 445 -17.44 -1.64 12.35
C ARG A 445 -18.01 -2.06 13.71
N TYR A 446 -18.59 -3.25 13.79
CA TYR A 446 -19.15 -3.82 15.02
C TYR A 446 -18.08 -4.00 16.09
N TYR A 447 -16.95 -4.62 15.75
CA TYR A 447 -15.86 -4.84 16.70
C TYR A 447 -15.31 -3.54 17.27
N LYS A 448 -15.04 -2.58 16.39
CA LYS A 448 -14.51 -1.28 16.82
C LYS A 448 -15.51 -0.49 17.65
N LEU A 449 -16.81 -0.65 17.41
CA LEU A 449 -17.85 -0.05 18.24
C LEU A 449 -17.82 -0.61 19.66
N ARG A 450 -17.82 -1.94 19.80
CA ARG A 450 -17.73 -2.61 21.11
C ARG A 450 -16.43 -2.25 21.85
N LYS A 451 -15.34 -2.11 21.09
CA LYS A 451 -14.06 -1.63 21.61
C LYS A 451 -14.18 -0.21 22.17
N ALA A 452 -14.78 0.71 21.43
CA ALA A 452 -14.94 2.10 21.84
C ALA A 452 -15.85 2.24 23.08
N GLU A 453 -16.96 1.51 23.12
CA GLU A 453 -17.86 1.45 24.28
C GLU A 453 -17.11 1.06 25.56
N PHE A 454 -16.19 0.08 25.48
CA PHE A 454 -15.34 -0.31 26.60
C PHE A 454 -14.28 0.75 26.94
N GLU A 455 -13.58 1.27 25.93
CA GLU A 455 -12.49 2.23 26.13
C GLU A 455 -12.97 3.57 26.71
N LYS A 456 -14.23 3.94 26.48
CA LYS A 456 -14.85 5.18 26.95
C LYS A 456 -14.69 5.38 28.46
N ASP A 457 -14.96 4.35 29.26
CA ASP A 457 -14.89 4.42 30.73
C ASP A 457 -13.45 4.41 31.27
N HIS A 458 -12.48 4.26 30.38
CA HIS A 458 -11.06 4.13 30.69
C HIS A 458 -10.24 5.30 30.14
N LEU A 459 -10.86 6.36 29.64
CA LEU A 459 -10.17 7.57 29.21
C LEU A 459 -9.66 8.38 30.41
N GLU A 460 -8.53 9.04 30.23
CA GLU A 460 -7.94 9.96 31.20
C GLU A 460 -7.31 11.20 30.54
N TYR A 461 -7.24 12.29 31.30
CA TYR A 461 -6.33 13.39 30.97
C TYR A 461 -4.91 13.03 31.35
N ARG A 462 -4.02 13.03 30.35
CA ARG A 462 -2.58 12.80 30.52
C ARG A 462 -1.80 14.02 30.05
N SER A 463 -0.73 14.35 30.77
CA SER A 463 0.21 15.38 30.32
C SER A 463 1.01 14.89 29.12
N LEU A 464 1.13 15.74 28.10
CA LEU A 464 1.94 15.47 26.92
C LEU A 464 3.44 15.46 27.28
N SER A 465 4.17 14.46 26.79
CA SER A 465 5.62 14.31 26.95
C SER A 465 6.32 14.27 25.60
N GLU A 466 7.65 14.46 25.58
CA GLU A 466 8.45 14.38 24.35
C GLU A 466 8.48 12.96 23.73
N ASP A 467 8.22 11.94 24.55
CA ASP A 467 8.09 10.54 24.14
C ASP A 467 6.69 10.19 23.58
N ASP A 468 5.78 11.18 23.46
CA ASP A 468 4.45 10.93 22.89
C ASP A 468 4.56 10.51 21.42
N ASP A 469 3.75 9.52 21.06
CA ASP A 469 3.66 8.89 19.74
C ASP A 469 3.38 9.86 18.56
N ASN A 470 2.98 11.10 18.85
CA ASN A 470 2.81 12.15 17.85
C ASN A 470 4.11 12.90 17.50
N PHE A 471 5.18 12.75 18.29
CA PHE A 471 6.47 13.34 17.98
C PHE A 471 7.26 12.48 16.99
N ILE A 472 8.02 13.17 16.15
CA ILE A 472 8.92 12.58 15.18
C ILE A 472 10.31 13.20 15.40
N ASP A 473 11.35 12.43 15.18
CA ASP A 473 12.73 12.88 15.35
C ASP A 473 13.31 13.42 14.03
N ASP A 474 12.88 12.83 12.90
CA ASP A 474 13.40 13.14 11.58
C ASP A 474 12.38 12.92 10.45
N TYR A 475 12.63 13.58 9.33
CA TYR A 475 12.03 13.29 8.03
C TYR A 475 13.07 12.61 7.13
N LEU A 476 12.71 11.47 6.56
CA LEU A 476 13.45 10.80 5.49
C LEU A 476 12.87 11.22 4.14
N PHE A 477 13.70 11.88 3.34
CA PHE A 477 13.43 12.23 1.95
C PHE A 477 14.06 11.18 1.03
N LEU A 478 13.29 10.70 0.05
CA LEU A 478 13.77 9.86 -1.03
C LEU A 478 13.66 10.65 -2.34
N ILE A 479 14.81 10.91 -2.96
CA ILE A 479 14.96 11.91 -4.03
C ILE A 479 15.60 11.25 -5.23
N GLU A 480 15.12 11.49 -6.44
CA GLU A 480 15.79 10.96 -7.64
C GLU A 480 17.26 11.42 -7.74
N GLN A 481 18.17 10.51 -8.12
CA GLN A 481 19.62 10.81 -8.19
C GLN A 481 19.96 11.95 -9.18
N SER A 482 19.11 12.19 -10.18
CA SER A 482 19.23 13.30 -11.13
C SER A 482 19.05 14.67 -10.46
N ARG A 483 18.34 14.72 -9.32
CA ARG A 483 17.91 15.94 -8.61
C ARG A 483 18.85 16.37 -7.49
N LYS A 484 20.14 16.50 -7.83
CA LYS A 484 21.17 17.01 -6.89
C LYS A 484 20.88 18.43 -6.40
N ASP A 485 20.10 19.20 -7.15
CA ASP A 485 19.63 20.53 -6.76
C ASP A 485 18.73 20.48 -5.51
N ILE A 486 17.84 19.49 -5.40
CA ILE A 486 16.98 19.30 -4.21
C ILE A 486 17.83 18.92 -3.01
N VAL A 487 18.80 18.02 -3.17
CA VAL A 487 19.71 17.61 -2.09
C VAL A 487 20.50 18.80 -1.55
N ALA A 488 21.07 19.64 -2.42
CA ALA A 488 21.78 20.84 -2.01
C ALA A 488 20.89 21.82 -1.22
N LYS A 489 19.61 21.90 -1.60
CA LYS A 489 18.61 22.74 -0.91
C LYS A 489 18.16 22.18 0.43
N LEU A 490 18.10 20.85 0.57
CA LEU A 490 17.85 20.21 1.86
C LEU A 490 19.02 20.38 2.82
N GLU A 491 20.26 20.39 2.35
CA GLU A 491 21.43 20.73 3.18
C GLU A 491 21.38 22.19 3.67
N GLU A 492 20.96 23.13 2.81
CA GLU A 492 20.72 24.52 3.20
C GLU A 492 19.64 24.60 4.29
N LEU A 493 18.51 23.91 4.10
CA LEU A 493 17.43 23.86 5.08
C LEU A 493 17.89 23.23 6.41
N LYS A 494 18.68 22.17 6.35
CA LYS A 494 19.27 21.55 7.53
C LYS A 494 20.15 22.54 8.30
N THR A 495 20.98 23.30 7.58
CA THR A 495 21.81 24.36 8.18
C THR A 495 20.95 25.46 8.84
N ILE A 496 19.86 25.88 8.19
CA ILE A 496 18.90 26.86 8.74
C ILE A 496 18.29 26.35 10.06
N ILE A 497 17.91 25.07 10.12
CA ILE A 497 17.36 24.42 11.33
C ILE A 497 18.41 24.37 12.43
N GLU A 498 19.63 23.95 12.11
CA GLU A 498 20.76 23.86 13.07
C GLU A 498 21.14 25.23 13.63
N ASN A 499 21.00 26.29 12.83
CA ASN A 499 21.22 27.68 13.28
C ASN A 499 20.05 28.27 14.08
N GLY A 500 18.91 27.56 14.18
CA GLY A 500 17.73 28.02 14.92
C GLY A 500 16.94 29.14 14.23
N GLU A 501 17.05 29.28 12.90
CA GLU A 501 16.34 30.31 12.15
C GLU A 501 14.85 29.94 11.95
N LEU A 502 13.94 30.82 12.39
CA LEU A 502 12.48 30.61 12.33
C LEU A 502 11.86 31.16 11.04
N ARG A 503 12.47 30.88 9.88
CA ARG A 503 11.96 31.35 8.58
C ARG A 503 11.44 30.19 7.74
N ASN A 504 10.23 30.34 7.20
CA ASN A 504 9.69 29.39 6.23
C ASN A 504 10.60 29.28 5.01
N PHE A 505 10.74 28.07 4.49
CA PHE A 505 11.57 27.75 3.32
C PHE A 505 10.69 27.16 2.23
N GLU A 506 10.88 27.61 0.98
CA GLU A 506 10.15 27.13 -0.17
C GLU A 506 11.09 26.92 -1.36
N PHE A 507 11.01 25.75 -1.99
CA PHE A 507 11.78 25.41 -3.16
C PHE A 507 11.05 24.37 -4.02
N GLN A 508 10.67 24.73 -5.25
CA GLN A 508 10.10 23.81 -6.26
C GLN A 508 9.02 22.86 -5.73
N GLY A 509 8.05 23.38 -4.97
CA GLY A 509 6.95 22.58 -4.42
C GLY A 509 7.28 21.84 -3.12
N LEU A 510 8.49 21.97 -2.58
CA LEU A 510 8.82 21.65 -1.19
C LEU A 510 8.66 22.91 -0.33
N THR A 511 7.83 22.83 0.70
CA THR A 511 7.68 23.89 1.70
C THR A 511 7.99 23.34 3.09
N ALA A 512 8.88 24.00 3.81
CA ALA A 512 9.14 23.76 5.22
C ALA A 512 8.64 24.95 6.04
N ILE A 513 7.60 24.71 6.85
CA ILE A 513 6.96 25.71 7.68
C ILE A 513 7.62 25.72 9.06
N MET A 514 8.24 26.84 9.41
CA MET A 514 8.84 27.09 10.73
C MET A 514 7.82 27.78 11.62
N PHE A 515 6.88 27.01 12.16
CA PHE A 515 5.84 27.54 13.04
C PHE A 515 6.25 27.39 14.51
N GLY A 516 6.79 28.45 15.12
CA GLY A 516 7.29 28.41 16.49
C GLY A 516 6.25 28.11 17.59
N ARG A 517 4.94 28.11 17.27
CA ARG A 517 3.87 27.64 18.17
C ARG A 517 3.46 26.19 17.93
N HIS A 518 4.02 25.55 16.90
CA HIS A 518 3.92 24.11 16.74
C HIS A 518 4.91 23.42 17.70
N LEU A 519 4.53 22.26 18.25
CA LEU A 519 5.34 21.54 19.24
C LEU A 519 6.58 20.86 18.66
N TYR A 520 6.74 20.88 17.33
CA TYR A 520 7.98 20.53 16.65
C TYR A 520 8.09 21.28 15.32
N GLN A 521 9.28 21.43 14.76
CA GLN A 521 9.48 22.08 13.47
C GLN A 521 10.72 21.55 12.74
N PRO A 522 10.76 21.59 11.39
CA PRO A 522 9.73 22.12 10.49
C PRO A 522 8.51 21.19 10.34
N LEU A 523 7.41 21.74 9.83
CA LEU A 523 6.34 20.97 9.18
C LEU A 523 6.58 20.96 7.67
N ILE A 524 6.54 19.79 7.04
CA ILE A 524 6.87 19.61 5.62
C ILE A 524 5.61 19.45 4.78
N TYR A 525 5.52 20.20 3.68
CA TYR A 525 4.57 20.02 2.59
C TYR A 525 5.32 19.77 1.28
N VAL A 526 4.82 18.84 0.46
CA VAL A 526 5.38 18.51 -0.85
C VAL A 526 4.25 18.40 -1.87
N SER A 527 4.33 19.19 -2.94
CA SER A 527 3.40 19.14 -4.07
C SER A 527 3.97 18.46 -5.32
N SER A 528 5.23 18.02 -5.28
CA SER A 528 5.91 17.37 -6.39
C SER A 528 5.98 15.86 -6.21
N ASP A 529 5.60 15.11 -7.24
CA ASP A 529 5.73 13.63 -7.26
C ASP A 529 7.20 13.14 -7.30
N LEU A 530 8.15 14.05 -7.43
CA LEU A 530 9.60 13.76 -7.54
C LEU A 530 10.27 13.55 -6.18
N ILE A 531 9.56 13.80 -5.07
CA ILE A 531 10.09 13.69 -3.71
C ILE A 531 9.12 12.82 -2.89
N GLU A 532 9.59 11.67 -2.40
CA GLU A 532 8.86 10.92 -1.38
C GLU A 532 9.37 11.33 0.01
N VAL A 533 8.46 11.58 0.96
CA VAL A 533 8.79 11.96 2.34
C VAL A 533 8.17 11.00 3.34
N LYS A 534 8.95 10.60 4.34
CA LYS A 534 8.52 9.80 5.49
C LYS A 534 8.90 10.49 6.79
N PRO A 535 7.99 10.65 7.77
CA PRO A 535 6.56 10.40 7.69
C PRO A 535 5.86 11.26 6.63
N VAL A 536 4.63 10.88 6.25
CA VAL A 536 3.86 11.55 5.19
C VAL A 536 3.82 13.06 5.44
N SER A 537 4.12 13.88 4.43
CA SER A 537 4.05 15.34 4.52
C SER A 537 2.61 15.84 4.72
N LEU A 538 2.42 17.14 4.97
CA LEU A 538 1.10 17.77 4.96
C LEU A 538 0.44 17.59 3.59
N ASN A 539 -0.89 17.49 3.57
CA ASN A 539 -1.67 17.68 2.34
C ASN A 539 -1.95 19.20 2.12
N GLU A 540 -2.51 19.57 0.97
CA GLU A 540 -2.78 20.98 0.62
C GLU A 540 -3.67 21.70 1.66
N GLY A 541 -4.76 21.06 2.11
CA GLY A 541 -5.65 21.64 3.13
C GLY A 541 -5.00 21.77 4.51
N GLU A 542 -4.20 20.77 4.91
CA GLU A 542 -3.39 20.82 6.13
C GLU A 542 -2.33 21.94 6.07
N HIS A 543 -1.64 22.06 4.93
CA HIS A 543 -0.66 23.11 4.66
C HIS A 543 -1.28 24.50 4.81
N ASP A 544 -2.41 24.73 4.11
CA ASP A 544 -3.10 26.01 4.13
C ASP A 544 -3.58 26.37 5.54
N PHE A 545 -4.08 25.39 6.29
CA PHE A 545 -4.52 25.60 7.67
C PHE A 545 -3.37 26.06 8.58
N VAL A 546 -2.23 25.38 8.51
CA VAL A 546 -1.04 25.73 9.32
C VAL A 546 -0.54 27.12 8.92
N PHE A 547 -0.49 27.41 7.62
CA PHE A 547 -0.02 28.69 7.12
C PHE A 547 -0.93 29.85 7.55
N ASP A 548 -2.25 29.70 7.39
CA ASP A 548 -3.23 30.70 7.81
C ASP A 548 -3.21 30.92 9.32
N LEU A 549 -3.05 29.85 10.13
CA LEU A 549 -2.90 29.96 11.58
C LEU A 549 -1.61 30.68 11.98
N GLN A 550 -0.49 30.39 11.31
CA GLN A 550 0.80 31.08 11.53
C GLN A 550 0.68 32.57 11.21
N LYS A 551 0.03 32.90 10.08
CA LYS A 551 -0.26 34.29 9.68
C LYS A 551 -1.12 34.99 10.73
N PHE A 552 -2.24 34.38 11.14
CA PHE A 552 -3.14 34.93 12.14
C PHE A 552 -2.43 35.22 13.47
N CYS A 553 -1.59 34.29 13.93
CA CYS A 553 -0.79 34.46 15.16
C CYS A 553 0.19 35.63 15.08
N THR A 554 0.72 35.91 13.89
CA THR A 554 1.69 36.98 13.65
C THR A 554 1.04 38.35 13.58
N GLU A 555 -0.13 38.43 12.93
CA GLU A 555 -0.87 39.68 12.68
C GLU A 555 -1.72 40.11 13.89
N ASN A 556 -2.22 39.17 14.70
CA ASN A 556 -3.17 39.45 15.79
C ASN A 556 -2.54 39.33 17.18
N ARG A 557 -1.40 39.99 17.41
CA ARG A 557 -0.64 39.89 18.68
C ARG A 557 -1.46 40.27 19.92
N ASP A 558 -2.37 41.24 19.79
CA ASP A 558 -3.21 41.70 20.90
C ASP A 558 -4.14 40.59 21.42
N PHE A 559 -4.66 39.73 20.54
CA PHE A 559 -5.49 38.59 20.94
C PHE A 559 -4.74 37.60 21.84
N PHE A 560 -3.42 37.49 21.65
CA PHE A 560 -2.55 36.55 22.36
C PHE A 560 -1.79 37.19 23.53
N LYS A 561 -2.13 38.40 23.96
CA LYS A 561 -1.44 39.08 25.07
C LYS A 561 -1.55 38.31 26.39
N ASP A 562 -2.68 37.66 26.61
CA ASP A 562 -3.09 36.89 27.78
C ASP A 562 -3.35 35.40 27.44
N LYS A 563 -3.02 34.98 26.21
CA LYS A 563 -3.35 33.64 25.70
C LYS A 563 -2.13 33.00 25.04
N GLU A 564 -1.92 31.73 25.35
CA GLU A 564 -0.90 30.93 24.68
C GLU A 564 -1.54 29.90 23.76
N LEU A 565 -0.99 29.73 22.56
CA LEU A 565 -1.47 28.79 21.57
C LEU A 565 -0.37 27.80 21.21
N TYR A 566 -0.72 26.52 21.20
CA TYR A 566 0.15 25.44 20.77
C TYR A 566 -0.55 24.55 19.75
N LEU A 567 0.19 24.06 18.75
CA LEU A 567 -0.32 23.16 17.71
C LEU A 567 0.52 21.88 17.68
N LEU A 568 -0.14 20.74 17.51
CA LEU A 568 0.53 19.47 17.23
C LEU A 568 -0.20 18.77 16.09
N ARG A 569 0.55 18.30 15.10
CA ARG A 569 0.03 17.36 14.11
C ARG A 569 -0.22 16.01 14.76
N ASN A 570 -1.42 15.49 14.60
CA ASN A 570 -1.83 14.20 15.13
C ASN A 570 -1.46 13.09 14.15
N MET A 571 -0.56 12.20 14.56
CA MET A 571 -0.04 11.14 13.70
C MET A 571 -1.07 10.00 13.61
N THR A 572 -2.00 10.08 12.65
CA THR A 572 -3.08 9.08 12.53
C THR A 572 -2.55 7.69 12.09
N ARG A 573 -3.29 6.63 12.49
CA ARG A 573 -3.00 5.18 12.34
C ARG A 573 -2.16 4.54 13.46
N GLY A 574 -2.76 4.47 14.65
CA GLY A 574 -2.32 3.60 15.76
C GLY A 574 -1.41 4.24 16.80
N ARG A 575 -1.01 5.51 16.57
CA ARG A 575 -0.10 6.31 17.41
C ARG A 575 -0.76 7.60 17.92
N GLY A 576 -1.49 8.30 17.04
CA GLY A 576 -2.26 9.50 17.38
C GLY A 576 -3.62 9.25 18.03
N ILE A 577 -4.29 10.33 18.40
CA ILE A 577 -5.62 10.35 19.04
C ILE A 577 -6.71 10.15 17.99
N GLY A 578 -7.72 9.35 18.32
CA GLY A 578 -8.87 9.14 17.45
C GLY A 578 -10.13 8.84 18.24
N PHE A 579 -11.27 9.20 17.65
CA PHE A 579 -12.59 9.08 18.27
C PHE A 579 -13.48 8.17 17.43
N PHE A 580 -13.54 6.91 17.83
CA PHE A 580 -14.26 5.91 17.05
C PHE A 580 -15.79 6.09 17.09
N GLU A 581 -16.34 6.48 18.25
CA GLU A 581 -17.78 6.76 18.46
C GLU A 581 -18.33 7.82 17.50
N ALA A 582 -17.44 8.66 16.95
CA ALA A 582 -17.75 9.74 16.02
C ALA A 582 -17.62 9.36 14.53
N GLY A 583 -17.94 8.11 14.19
CA GLY A 583 -17.76 7.60 12.82
C GLY A 583 -16.30 7.57 12.39
N ASN A 584 -15.41 7.20 13.33
CA ASN A 584 -13.98 7.09 13.07
C ASN A 584 -13.35 8.46 12.73
N PHE A 585 -13.65 9.46 13.57
CA PHE A 585 -13.08 10.80 13.45
C PHE A 585 -11.64 10.79 13.97
N TYR A 586 -10.70 11.13 13.10
CA TYR A 586 -9.30 11.29 13.44
C TYR A 586 -8.91 12.71 13.04
N PRO A 587 -8.76 13.64 13.99
CA PRO A 587 -8.33 14.99 13.65
C PRO A 587 -6.90 14.96 13.13
N ASP A 588 -6.57 15.85 12.20
CA ASP A 588 -5.18 15.99 11.72
C ASP A 588 -4.34 16.83 12.68
N PHE A 589 -4.97 17.70 13.47
CA PHE A 589 -4.30 18.56 14.43
C PHE A 589 -4.98 18.59 15.80
N ILE A 590 -4.16 18.79 16.83
CA ILE A 590 -4.59 19.13 18.18
C ILE A 590 -4.07 20.54 18.45
N LEU A 591 -4.98 21.45 18.78
CA LEU A 591 -4.69 22.85 19.05
C LEU A 591 -5.07 23.17 20.50
N TRP A 592 -4.09 23.59 21.29
CA TRP A 592 -4.30 24.07 22.65
C TRP A 592 -4.37 25.58 22.66
N LEU A 593 -5.36 26.11 23.35
CA LEU A 593 -5.43 27.51 23.73
C LEU A 593 -5.50 27.60 25.25
N LEU A 594 -4.49 28.19 25.87
CA LEU A 594 -4.39 28.40 27.32
C LEU A 594 -4.84 29.81 27.65
N VAL A 595 -5.83 29.94 28.53
CA VAL A 595 -6.38 31.24 28.99
C VAL A 595 -6.70 31.13 30.47
N ASP A 596 -6.18 32.03 31.30
CA ASP A 596 -6.48 32.11 32.74
C ASP A 596 -6.40 30.77 33.49
N GLY A 597 -5.38 29.96 33.19
CA GLY A 597 -5.17 28.65 33.81
C GLY A 597 -6.10 27.54 33.32
N ARG A 598 -6.94 27.79 32.30
CA ARG A 598 -7.78 26.79 31.62
C ARG A 598 -7.13 26.33 30.31
N GLN A 599 -7.42 25.10 29.91
CA GLN A 599 -6.95 24.53 28.65
C GLN A 599 -8.13 24.20 27.73
N TYR A 600 -8.17 24.86 26.59
CA TYR A 600 -9.11 24.55 25.52
C TYR A 600 -8.39 23.68 24.49
N ILE A 601 -8.71 22.39 24.46
CA ILE A 601 -8.14 21.40 23.55
C ILE A 601 -9.08 21.27 22.35
N ASN A 602 -8.58 21.61 21.17
CA ASN A 602 -9.37 21.71 19.95
C ASN A 602 -8.85 20.70 18.93
N PHE A 603 -9.68 19.72 18.58
CA PHE A 603 -9.39 18.72 17.56
C PHE A 603 -9.81 19.24 16.18
N VAL A 604 -8.85 19.52 15.30
CA VAL A 604 -9.08 20.18 14.01
C VAL A 604 -8.78 19.22 12.86
N ASP A 605 -9.71 19.09 11.91
CA ASP A 605 -9.66 18.16 10.78
C ASP A 605 -9.89 18.91 9.44
N PRO A 606 -8.82 19.39 8.78
CA PRO A 606 -8.90 19.99 7.45
C PRO A 606 -9.18 18.94 6.37
N LYS A 607 -10.38 18.98 5.75
CA LYS A 607 -10.84 17.89 4.88
C LYS A 607 -11.86 18.29 3.84
N GLY A 608 -12.08 17.40 2.88
CA GLY A 608 -13.20 17.47 1.95
C GLY A 608 -14.51 16.97 2.55
N LEU A 609 -15.60 17.68 2.27
CA LEU A 609 -16.95 17.32 2.70
C LEU A 609 -17.73 16.50 1.66
N ARG A 610 -17.26 16.43 0.40
CA ARG A 610 -17.99 15.80 -0.72
C ARG A 610 -18.44 14.36 -0.46
N ASN A 611 -17.70 13.60 0.35
CA ASN A 611 -17.98 12.19 0.64
C ASN A 611 -18.75 11.96 1.95
N LEU A 612 -19.12 13.03 2.66
CA LEU A 612 -19.90 12.94 3.89
C LEU A 612 -21.41 12.89 3.59
N LYS A 613 -22.17 12.27 4.50
CA LYS A 613 -23.58 11.92 4.26
C LYS A 613 -24.58 13.05 4.51
N GLY A 614 -24.12 14.25 4.88
CA GLY A 614 -24.99 15.35 5.27
C GLY A 614 -24.70 15.92 6.66
N PRO A 615 -25.63 16.72 7.20
CA PRO A 615 -25.51 17.35 8.52
C PRO A 615 -25.43 16.35 9.68
N ASP A 616 -26.07 15.18 9.51
CA ASP A 616 -26.12 14.11 10.52
C ASP A 616 -24.95 13.12 10.40
N ASP A 617 -23.98 13.38 9.51
CA ASP A 617 -22.78 12.58 9.43
C ASP A 617 -22.06 12.58 10.80
N PRO A 618 -21.67 11.41 11.35
CA PRO A 618 -21.08 11.35 12.69
C PRO A 618 -19.85 12.23 12.88
N LYS A 619 -19.09 12.50 11.81
CA LYS A 619 -17.93 13.38 11.86
C LYS A 619 -18.34 14.84 12.03
N VAL A 620 -19.41 15.26 11.33
CA VAL A 620 -19.99 16.60 11.48
C VAL A 620 -20.64 16.74 12.84
N ALA A 621 -21.38 15.72 13.30
CA ALA A 621 -22.04 15.72 14.61
C ALA A 621 -21.06 15.61 15.80
N PHE A 622 -19.77 15.35 15.57
CA PHE A 622 -18.80 15.09 16.63
C PHE A 622 -18.63 16.24 17.62
N TYR A 623 -18.85 17.48 17.20
CA TYR A 623 -18.81 18.65 18.08
C TYR A 623 -19.77 18.57 19.28
N LYS A 624 -20.83 17.75 19.16
CA LYS A 624 -21.72 17.42 20.28
C LYS A 624 -21.17 16.25 21.10
N THR A 625 -20.76 15.17 20.45
CA THR A 625 -20.28 13.94 21.12
C THR A 625 -19.04 14.19 21.97
N ILE A 626 -18.11 15.04 21.52
CA ILE A 626 -16.92 15.42 22.30
C ILE A 626 -17.30 16.08 23.64
N LYS A 627 -18.50 16.70 23.75
CA LYS A 627 -18.99 17.26 25.02
C LYS A 627 -19.46 16.21 26.02
N THR A 628 -19.87 15.03 25.56
CA THR A 628 -20.09 13.89 26.44
C THR A 628 -18.77 13.42 27.03
N VAL A 629 -17.72 13.32 26.21
CA VAL A 629 -16.36 12.98 26.69
C VAL A 629 -15.82 14.04 27.65
N GLU A 630 -16.05 15.33 27.38
CA GLU A 630 -15.73 16.45 28.30
C GLU A 630 -16.44 16.29 29.65
N ALA A 631 -17.73 15.94 29.64
CA ALA A 631 -18.51 15.74 30.86
C ALA A 631 -18.03 14.55 31.67
N ASP A 632 -17.72 13.43 31.00
CA ASP A 632 -17.24 12.19 31.64
C ASP A 632 -15.85 12.38 32.28
N LEU A 633 -14.99 13.24 31.69
CA LEU A 633 -13.65 13.54 32.20
C LEU A 633 -13.62 14.75 33.17
N LYS A 634 -14.75 15.42 33.38
CA LYS A 634 -14.82 16.67 34.16
C LYS A 634 -14.37 16.52 35.61
N GLU A 635 -14.59 15.36 36.22
CA GLU A 635 -14.15 15.08 37.60
C GLU A 635 -12.62 14.99 37.71
N GLN A 636 -11.92 14.64 36.61
CA GLN A 636 -10.46 14.57 36.58
C GLN A 636 -9.83 15.97 36.50
N ASP A 637 -10.41 16.84 35.66
CA ASP A 637 -10.00 18.24 35.59
C ASP A 637 -11.11 19.16 35.02
N PRO A 638 -11.76 19.99 35.85
CA PRO A 638 -12.80 20.91 35.39
C PRO A 638 -12.27 22.13 34.62
N SER A 639 -10.95 22.33 34.56
CA SER A 639 -10.31 23.44 33.83
C SER A 639 -10.09 23.15 32.34
N VAL A 640 -10.33 21.91 31.90
CA VAL A 640 -10.19 21.50 30.50
C VAL A 640 -11.52 21.61 29.75
N THR A 641 -11.49 22.12 28.53
CA THR A 641 -12.62 22.16 27.60
C THR A 641 -12.21 21.49 26.29
N LEU A 642 -13.06 20.61 25.75
CA LEU A 642 -12.76 19.81 24.56
C LEU A 642 -13.65 20.22 23.38
N ASN A 643 -13.06 20.69 22.29
CA ASN A 643 -13.82 21.06 21.09
C ASN A 643 -13.34 20.25 19.89
N SER A 644 -14.19 20.13 18.87
CA SER A 644 -13.80 19.63 17.56
C SER A 644 -14.26 20.57 16.47
N PHE A 645 -13.47 20.67 15.40
CA PHE A 645 -13.71 21.53 14.25
C PHE A 645 -13.36 20.81 12.96
N ILE A 646 -14.16 21.06 11.93
CA ILE A 646 -13.86 20.64 10.56
C ILE A 646 -13.54 21.90 9.74
N ILE A 647 -12.40 21.89 9.07
CA ILE A 647 -12.03 22.95 8.12
C ILE A 647 -12.24 22.39 6.70
N SER A 648 -13.32 22.80 6.06
CA SER A 648 -13.68 22.34 4.72
C SER A 648 -12.77 22.96 3.66
N ASN A 649 -12.07 22.12 2.91
CA ASN A 649 -11.41 22.51 1.66
C ASN A 649 -12.35 22.41 0.44
N THR A 650 -13.56 21.88 0.63
CA THR A 650 -14.63 21.84 -0.37
C THR A 650 -15.37 23.17 -0.36
N ARG A 651 -15.58 23.76 -1.54
CA ARG A 651 -16.31 25.04 -1.68
C ARG A 651 -17.76 24.89 -1.24
N LEU A 652 -18.30 25.93 -0.60
CA LEU A 652 -19.67 25.96 -0.10
C LEU A 652 -20.71 25.61 -1.18
N PRO A 653 -20.65 26.14 -2.43
CA PRO A 653 -21.60 25.79 -3.49
C PRO A 653 -21.65 24.29 -3.80
N GLU A 654 -20.57 23.54 -3.57
CA GLU A 654 -20.47 22.11 -3.88
C GLU A 654 -21.13 21.22 -2.82
N VAL A 655 -21.51 21.79 -1.67
CA VAL A 655 -22.21 21.08 -0.56
C VAL A 655 -23.60 21.65 -0.28
N THR A 656 -24.05 22.63 -1.06
CA THR A 656 -25.40 23.23 -0.96
C THR A 656 -26.55 22.24 -1.19
N TRP A 657 -26.29 21.06 -1.75
CA TRP A 657 -27.32 20.01 -1.90
C TRP A 657 -27.67 19.31 -0.57
N TRP A 658 -26.92 19.55 0.52
CA TRP A 658 -27.25 19.00 1.84
C TRP A 658 -28.55 19.61 2.38
N ASN A 659 -29.51 18.73 2.68
CA ASN A 659 -30.78 19.01 3.37
C ASN A 659 -31.56 20.23 2.84
N GLY A 660 -31.54 20.47 1.52
CA GLY A 660 -32.30 21.56 0.89
C GLY A 660 -31.60 22.92 0.86
N GLY A 661 -30.30 23.00 1.17
CA GLY A 661 -29.54 24.25 1.11
C GLY A 661 -29.08 24.76 2.46
N MET A 662 -28.30 23.97 3.22
CA MET A 662 -27.71 24.43 4.46
C MET A 662 -27.00 25.78 4.28
N THR A 663 -27.29 26.75 5.14
CA THR A 663 -26.61 28.04 5.11
C THR A 663 -25.22 27.93 5.72
N LYS A 664 -24.38 28.92 5.44
CA LYS A 664 -23.03 28.99 5.99
C LYS A 664 -23.05 29.06 7.53
N GLU A 665 -23.98 29.81 8.09
CA GLU A 665 -24.19 29.94 9.53
C GLU A 665 -24.55 28.59 10.17
N GLU A 666 -25.38 27.78 9.50
CA GLU A 666 -25.72 26.44 9.99
C GLU A 666 -24.51 25.48 10.00
N PHE A 667 -23.56 25.65 9.07
CA PHE A 667 -22.29 24.93 9.11
C PHE A 667 -21.42 25.42 10.28
N GLU A 668 -21.31 26.72 10.49
CA GLU A 668 -20.53 27.32 11.59
C GLU A 668 -21.08 26.92 12.97
N GLU A 669 -22.41 26.84 13.12
CA GLU A 669 -23.07 26.32 14.32
C GLU A 669 -22.65 24.87 14.63
N ARG A 670 -22.35 24.09 13.59
CA ARG A 670 -21.86 22.71 13.65
C ARG A 670 -20.33 22.61 13.67
N HIS A 671 -19.63 23.73 13.88
CA HIS A 671 -18.18 23.81 13.94
C HIS A 671 -17.49 23.42 12.62
N VAL A 672 -18.17 23.68 11.50
CA VAL A 672 -17.62 23.49 10.15
C VAL A 672 -17.36 24.87 9.54
N PHE A 673 -16.11 25.15 9.19
CA PHE A 673 -15.69 26.41 8.57
C PHE A 673 -15.11 26.16 7.18
N PHE A 674 -15.25 27.12 6.26
CA PHE A 674 -14.83 26.95 4.86
C PHE A 674 -13.53 27.69 4.56
N GLN A 675 -12.47 26.95 4.23
CA GLN A 675 -11.12 27.49 4.09
C GLN A 675 -10.99 28.51 2.94
N GLN A 676 -11.74 28.33 1.85
CA GLN A 676 -11.66 29.24 0.69
C GLN A 676 -12.55 30.48 0.88
N GLU A 677 -13.82 30.29 1.27
CA GLU A 677 -14.80 31.37 1.40
C GLU A 677 -14.60 32.22 2.67
N ASP A 678 -14.02 31.66 3.73
CA ASP A 678 -13.73 32.37 4.98
C ASP A 678 -12.23 32.59 5.20
N LYS A 679 -11.39 32.51 4.17
CA LYS A 679 -9.91 32.49 4.29
C LYS A 679 -9.36 33.47 5.33
N ASP A 680 -9.83 34.72 5.34
CA ASP A 680 -9.34 35.75 6.25
C ASP A 680 -10.01 35.76 7.64
N THR A 681 -11.10 35.01 7.84
CA THR A 681 -11.93 35.06 9.07
C THR A 681 -12.09 33.74 9.80
N TYR A 682 -11.88 32.58 9.16
CA TYR A 682 -12.22 31.28 9.77
C TYR A 682 -11.37 30.95 10.99
N ILE A 683 -10.08 31.33 11.01
CA ILE A 683 -9.22 31.13 12.18
C ILE A 683 -9.75 31.94 13.37
N ALA A 684 -10.14 33.20 13.15
CA ALA A 684 -10.73 34.04 14.19
C ALA A 684 -12.03 33.43 14.72
N LYS A 685 -12.92 32.99 13.82
CA LYS A 685 -14.19 32.33 14.18
C LYS A 685 -13.96 31.05 14.97
N LEU A 686 -13.00 30.21 14.56
CA LEU A 686 -12.64 28.98 15.26
C LEU A 686 -12.16 29.26 16.68
N LEU A 687 -11.25 30.23 16.86
CA LEU A 687 -10.70 30.57 18.18
C LEU A 687 -11.76 31.21 19.09
N ALA A 688 -12.62 32.07 18.55
CA ALA A 688 -13.74 32.64 19.31
C ALA A 688 -14.74 31.55 19.75
N ARG A 689 -15.07 30.62 18.84
CA ARG A 689 -15.94 29.48 19.12
C ARG A 689 -15.33 28.53 20.16
N ALA A 690 -14.01 28.30 20.09
CA ALA A 690 -13.29 27.48 21.05
C ALA A 690 -13.41 28.03 22.49
N LEU A 691 -13.35 29.36 22.63
CA LEU A 691 -13.51 30.05 23.91
C LEU A 691 -14.97 30.22 24.37
N ARG A 692 -15.95 29.83 23.54
CA ARG A 692 -17.39 30.08 23.75
C ARG A 692 -17.73 31.58 23.89
N LEU A 693 -16.95 32.45 23.23
CA LEU A 693 -17.16 33.89 23.20
C LEU A 693 -18.13 34.25 22.05
N GLU A 694 -19.40 33.84 22.16
CA GLU A 694 -20.40 34.08 21.11
C GLU A 694 -20.71 35.58 20.90
N ASN A 695 -20.35 36.44 21.86
CA ASN A 695 -20.62 37.89 21.80
C ASN A 695 -19.48 38.76 21.25
N GLU A 696 -18.27 38.23 20.97
CA GLU A 696 -17.12 39.03 20.51
C GLU A 696 -16.91 39.03 18.98
N LEU A 697 -17.68 38.23 18.23
CA LEU A 697 -17.63 38.12 16.76
C LEU A 697 -17.80 39.46 16.03
N VAL A 698 -18.49 40.43 16.64
CA VAL A 698 -18.74 41.77 16.08
C VAL A 698 -17.46 42.62 15.96
N SER A 699 -16.45 42.36 16.79
CA SER A 699 -15.19 43.14 16.78
C SER A 699 -14.20 42.74 15.69
N PHE A 700 -14.29 41.50 15.20
CA PHE A 700 -13.40 40.98 14.15
C PHE A 700 -13.87 41.31 12.73
N GLN A 701 -15.17 41.54 12.51
CA GLN A 701 -15.71 41.92 11.20
C GLN A 701 -15.57 43.42 10.88
N SER A 702 -15.13 44.24 11.85
CA SER A 702 -15.04 45.70 11.75
C SER A 702 -13.62 46.24 11.65
N ARG A 703 -12.61 45.39 11.39
CA ARG A 703 -11.21 45.79 11.14
C ARG A 703 -10.65 45.22 9.86
#